data_AF-A0A9K3Q448-F1
#
_entry.id   AF-A0A9K3Q448-F1
#
_cell.length_a   1.000
_cell.length_b   1.000
_cell.length_c   1.000
_cell.angle_alpha   90.00
_cell.angle_beta   90.00
_cell.angle_gamma   90.00
#
_symmetry.space_group_name_H-M   'P 1'
#
loop_
_entity.id
_entity.type
_entity.pdbx_description
1 polymer ?
#
loop_
_entity_poly.entity_id
_entity_poly.type
_entity_poly.pdbx_seq_one_letter_code
_entity_poly.pdbx_strand_id
1 'polypeptide(L)'
;MTTVARDFVANQYAWFSESVWPPVVELWERLDVPEYGLYKDAVQTCVRDSWEASQSTFTVIQLTFRPILILLWIILKFLWRNLLEHGGKSLQKGARQLKVALVAFYKFQLSLTPTEVLGEVAILGFFVGLYYFQKWLRRQTYWSRTVRWYRDKKAKCVQVCTKFVHKVAEVSKVLAMSLPHLVFLGWCVAVRIVFPSLVRWVAHDTYFTAILSVGYPLLSTLMWVHASRHPYHSQGTAETELTKEKDRKDTAAAHNATEDATTTSTGSLRKRKPSSKNQITSSTKTENTRSSLASTQNRASSTSTGHKSNVGATPDAAVGYWLRYWHTYAIVQAFGQFCTMIPIFGRIVTWYPFFSLLAGEMKLLFFVWLFGMEYMLYNTPKDTFMAQAMPCNLIKRFITPMMLVIHDKISDVVSHDRWGKWVMSYASNVLGGFVFIKIVSEQTKDWVLHVLQEARVVIAPAITLLMPGFITSFGVAYVQYIVPSAKSAKAKGNENKLVYLQYWILNCALCGLLSWFAGILWWIPFSNHIIFILLAYLSFPQTIRKYYDVLESELIAFGILKGDTVELNDTKTAKLFQAVVSRLPSGVENQATNESNIAIRSTGSEDAVLEVGSKRSDSNHQEDVSSSPSTETKPTKSSSRLHAKIE
;
A
#
# COMPACT_ATOMS: atom_id res chain seq x y z
N MET A 1 11.24 39.60 15.31
CA MET A 1 11.93 38.76 14.28
C MET A 1 12.68 39.59 13.26
N THR A 2 12.10 40.67 12.71
CA THR A 2 12.77 41.55 11.73
C THR A 2 13.95 42.35 12.31
N THR A 3 13.88 42.79 13.57
CA THR A 3 14.99 43.42 14.29
C THR A 3 16.12 42.45 14.59
N VAL A 4 15.81 41.28 15.16
CA VAL A 4 16.79 40.22 15.45
C VAL A 4 17.54 39.74 14.21
N ALA A 5 16.85 39.62 13.06
CA ALA A 5 17.50 39.25 11.80
C ALA A 5 18.42 40.36 11.28
N ARG A 6 18.04 41.64 11.47
CA ARG A 6 18.87 42.80 11.10
C ARG A 6 20.13 42.87 11.95
N ASP A 7 20.00 42.67 13.26
CA ASP A 7 21.11 42.72 14.21
C ASP A 7 22.07 41.54 14.01
N PHE A 8 21.54 40.35 13.64
CA PHE A 8 22.36 39.20 13.26
C PHE A 8 23.18 39.44 11.99
N VAL A 9 22.58 40.07 10.96
CA VAL A 9 23.28 40.42 9.72
C VAL A 9 24.33 41.51 9.96
N ALA A 10 24.02 42.51 10.80
CA ALA A 10 24.98 43.54 11.19
C ALA A 10 26.19 42.97 11.95
N ASN A 11 25.95 42.03 12.88
CA ASN A 11 27.03 41.35 13.60
C ASN A 11 27.85 40.41 12.70
N GLN A 12 27.24 39.76 11.70
CA GLN A 12 28.01 39.00 10.70
C GLN A 12 28.89 39.90 9.84
N TYR A 13 28.42 41.12 9.51
CA TYR A 13 29.20 42.11 8.76
C TYR A 13 30.46 42.53 9.53
N ALA A 14 30.31 42.86 10.81
CA ALA A 14 31.43 43.21 11.68
C ALA A 14 32.43 42.05 11.83
N TRP A 15 31.92 40.83 12.05
CA TRP A 15 32.78 39.65 12.19
C TRP A 15 33.56 39.34 10.91
N PHE A 16 32.93 39.43 9.74
CA PHE A 16 33.58 39.14 8.46
C PHE A 16 34.60 40.22 8.07
N SER A 17 34.28 41.51 8.29
CA SER A 17 35.23 42.60 8.04
C SER A 17 36.44 42.56 8.95
N GLU A 18 36.25 42.19 10.23
CA GLU A 18 37.34 42.14 11.21
C GLU A 18 38.17 40.85 11.13
N SER A 19 37.57 39.71 10.76
CA SER A 19 38.25 38.41 10.87
C SER A 19 38.80 37.88 9.55
N VAL A 20 38.15 38.17 8.41
CA VAL A 20 38.49 37.54 7.11
C VAL A 20 39.29 38.49 6.22
N TRP A 21 39.04 39.79 6.33
CA TRP A 21 39.74 40.78 5.49
C TRP A 21 41.24 40.93 5.82
N PRO A 22 41.67 40.98 7.09
CA PRO A 22 43.09 41.18 7.40
C PRO A 22 44.01 40.04 6.91
N PRO A 23 43.66 38.74 7.06
CA PRO A 23 44.49 37.65 6.52
C PRO A 23 44.55 37.61 5.00
N VAL A 24 43.47 38.00 4.32
CA VAL A 24 43.44 38.06 2.84
C VAL A 24 44.33 39.19 2.34
N VAL A 25 44.30 40.35 3.00
CA VAL A 25 45.20 41.47 2.70
C VAL A 25 46.65 41.11 2.99
N GLU A 26 46.94 40.44 4.10
CA GLU A 26 48.30 39.99 4.45
C GLU A 26 48.85 38.94 3.46
N LEU A 27 48.02 37.97 3.04
CA LEU A 27 48.40 36.98 2.03
C LEU A 27 48.70 37.66 0.68
N TRP A 28 47.96 38.72 0.37
CA TRP A 28 48.06 39.48 -0.87
C TRP A 28 49.27 40.43 -0.89
N GLU A 29 49.61 41.05 0.24
CA GLU A 29 50.82 41.88 0.40
C GLU A 29 52.11 41.05 0.30
N ARG A 30 52.05 39.74 0.60
CA ARG A 30 53.19 38.83 0.43
C ARG A 30 53.41 38.37 -1.02
N LEU A 31 52.41 38.52 -1.89
CA LEU A 31 52.51 38.22 -3.31
C LEU A 31 52.93 39.52 -4.02
N ASP A 32 54.24 39.68 -4.24
CA ASP A 32 54.88 40.88 -4.79
C ASP A 32 54.55 41.05 -6.30
N VAL A 33 53.27 41.33 -6.60
CA VAL A 33 52.73 41.41 -7.98
C VAL A 33 52.83 42.86 -8.49
N PRO A 34 53.52 43.12 -9.61
CA PRO A 34 53.65 44.48 -10.16
C PRO A 34 52.35 44.93 -10.87
N GLU A 35 52.08 46.23 -10.77
CA GLU A 35 50.89 46.99 -11.23
C GLU A 35 49.61 46.81 -10.38
N TYR A 36 49.61 47.58 -9.29
CA TYR A 36 48.73 47.51 -8.13
C TYR A 36 47.27 47.99 -8.34
N GLY A 37 46.99 48.84 -9.33
CA GLY A 37 45.68 49.51 -9.46
C GLY A 37 44.59 48.62 -10.05
N LEU A 38 44.87 48.05 -11.22
CA LEU A 38 43.89 47.32 -12.03
C LEU A 38 43.42 46.02 -11.35
N TYR A 39 44.34 45.28 -10.72
CA TYR A 39 44.01 44.03 -10.03
C TYR A 39 43.25 44.27 -8.73
N LYS A 40 43.59 45.33 -7.99
CA LYS A 40 42.87 45.69 -6.76
C LYS A 40 41.42 46.07 -7.07
N ASP A 41 41.21 46.88 -8.11
CA ASP A 41 39.87 47.27 -8.55
C ASP A 41 39.06 46.08 -9.08
N ALA A 42 39.69 45.17 -9.83
CA ALA A 42 39.05 43.96 -10.33
C ALA A 42 38.64 42.99 -9.20
N VAL A 43 39.50 42.77 -8.21
CA VAL A 43 39.20 41.92 -7.04
C VAL A 43 38.12 42.55 -6.18
N GLN A 44 38.21 43.85 -5.90
CA GLN A 44 37.18 44.55 -5.13
C GLN A 44 35.81 44.52 -5.83
N THR A 45 35.81 44.64 -7.16
CA THR A 45 34.58 44.50 -7.96
C THR A 45 34.05 43.07 -7.95
N CYS A 46 34.91 42.06 -8.12
CA CYS A 46 34.51 40.65 -8.04
C CYS A 46 33.93 40.27 -6.67
N VAL A 47 34.52 40.76 -5.58
CA VAL A 47 34.03 40.54 -4.21
C VAL A 47 32.67 41.22 -4.01
N ARG A 48 32.53 42.46 -4.47
CA ARG A 48 31.25 43.20 -4.41
C ARG A 48 30.16 42.50 -5.23
N ASP A 49 30.45 42.08 -6.45
CA ASP A 49 29.48 41.42 -7.33
C ASP A 49 29.08 40.04 -6.78
N SER A 50 30.04 39.28 -6.25
CA SER A 50 29.78 38.00 -5.59
C SER A 50 28.92 38.17 -4.33
N TRP A 51 29.12 39.27 -3.61
CA TRP A 51 28.33 39.61 -2.43
C TRP A 51 26.91 40.03 -2.80
N GLU A 52 26.73 40.90 -3.80
CA GLU A 52 25.42 41.30 -4.32
C GLU A 52 24.65 40.10 -4.87
N ALA A 53 25.32 39.20 -5.59
CA ALA A 53 24.74 37.93 -6.04
C ALA A 53 24.32 37.03 -4.88
N SER A 54 25.12 36.98 -3.81
CA SER A 54 24.79 36.22 -2.59
C SER A 54 23.60 36.81 -1.84
N GLN A 55 23.52 38.14 -1.70
CA GLN A 55 22.38 38.83 -1.09
C GLN A 55 21.10 38.66 -1.92
N SER A 56 21.21 38.74 -3.24
CA SER A 56 20.09 38.47 -4.15
C SER A 56 19.60 37.03 -4.02
N THR A 57 20.52 36.06 -3.99
CA THR A 57 20.20 34.64 -3.76
C THR A 57 19.54 34.43 -2.40
N PHE A 58 20.07 35.04 -1.32
CA PHE A 58 19.47 34.97 0.01
C PHE A 58 18.07 35.58 0.06
N THR A 59 17.87 36.72 -0.61
CA THR A 59 16.57 37.38 -0.72
C THR A 59 15.56 36.53 -1.48
N VAL A 60 15.98 35.89 -2.58
CA VAL A 60 15.17 34.93 -3.34
C VAL A 60 14.83 33.71 -2.47
N ILE A 61 15.80 33.13 -1.76
CA ILE A 61 15.57 32.04 -0.81
C ILE A 61 14.56 32.48 0.25
N GLN A 62 14.75 33.65 0.86
CA GLN A 62 13.84 34.17 1.88
C GLN A 62 12.43 34.39 1.34
N LEU A 63 12.28 34.99 0.15
CA LEU A 63 10.98 35.16 -0.53
C LEU A 63 10.33 33.82 -0.89
N THR A 64 11.13 32.82 -1.26
CA THR A 64 10.65 31.47 -1.61
C THR A 64 10.22 30.68 -0.38
N PHE A 65 10.95 30.80 0.74
CA PHE A 65 10.66 30.07 1.98
C PHE A 65 9.67 30.79 2.91
N ARG A 66 9.48 32.11 2.78
CA ARG A 66 8.54 32.86 3.63
C ARG A 66 7.08 32.34 3.56
N PRO A 67 6.52 32.04 2.37
CA PRO A 67 5.21 31.39 2.29
C PRO A 67 5.19 30.02 2.97
N ILE A 68 6.28 29.25 2.86
CA ILE A 68 6.41 27.92 3.47
C ILE A 68 6.46 28.03 5.00
N LEU A 69 7.20 29.00 5.56
CA LEU A 69 7.28 29.22 7.01
C LEU A 69 5.96 29.73 7.58
N ILE A 70 5.25 30.61 6.87
CA ILE A 70 3.90 31.08 7.27
C ILE A 70 2.93 29.90 7.24
N LEU A 71 2.96 29.10 6.18
CA LEU A 71 2.15 27.90 6.04
C LEU A 71 2.45 26.88 7.15
N LEU A 72 3.73 26.62 7.45
CA LEU A 72 4.17 25.74 8.53
C LEU A 72 3.64 26.21 9.88
N TRP A 73 3.70 27.51 10.16
CA TRP A 73 3.18 28.08 11.40
C TRP A 73 1.64 27.96 11.50
N ILE A 74 0.92 28.19 10.40
CA ILE A 74 -0.55 28.00 10.34
C ILE A 74 -0.90 26.54 10.57
N ILE A 75 -0.19 25.62 9.89
CA ILE A 75 -0.33 24.18 10.06
C ILE A 75 -0.07 23.82 11.51
N LEU A 76 1.04 24.24 12.11
CA LEU A 76 1.41 23.91 13.49
C LEU A 76 0.37 24.43 14.49
N LYS A 77 -0.09 25.67 14.33
CA LYS A 77 -1.15 26.27 15.16
C LYS A 77 -2.46 25.51 15.07
N PHE A 78 -2.82 25.04 13.87
CA PHE A 78 -4.04 24.27 13.67
C PHE A 78 -3.89 22.80 14.07
N LEU A 79 -2.73 22.20 13.87
CA LEU A 79 -2.43 20.85 14.34
C LEU A 79 -2.49 20.85 15.86
N TRP A 80 -1.92 21.86 16.52
CA TRP A 80 -2.08 22.09 17.95
C TRP A 80 -3.54 22.25 18.37
N ARG A 81 -4.32 23.06 17.65
CA ARG A 81 -5.73 23.30 17.95
C ARG A 81 -6.62 22.09 17.70
N ASN A 82 -6.37 21.30 16.65
CA ASN A 82 -7.07 20.04 16.38
C ASN A 82 -6.61 18.91 17.29
N LEU A 83 -5.34 18.87 17.68
CA LEU A 83 -4.86 17.93 18.68
C LEU A 83 -5.56 18.22 20.02
N LEU A 84 -5.78 19.49 20.36
CA LEU A 84 -6.57 19.87 21.54
C LEU A 84 -8.07 19.63 21.38
N GLU A 85 -8.69 20.03 20.25
CA GLU A 85 -10.14 19.96 20.04
C GLU A 85 -10.62 18.56 19.61
N HIS A 86 -9.93 17.88 18.69
CA HIS A 86 -10.23 16.52 18.24
C HIS A 86 -9.54 15.46 19.07
N GLY A 87 -8.31 15.70 19.53
CA GLY A 87 -7.75 14.86 20.58
C GLY A 87 -8.59 14.96 21.85
N GLY A 88 -9.11 16.13 22.20
CA GLY A 88 -10.10 16.32 23.27
C GLY A 88 -11.43 15.58 23.03
N LYS A 89 -12.03 15.65 21.82
CA LYS A 89 -13.25 14.89 21.48
C LYS A 89 -13.03 13.39 21.34
N SER A 90 -11.85 12.95 20.88
CA SER A 90 -11.44 11.54 20.83
C SER A 90 -11.14 11.02 22.23
N LEU A 91 -10.52 11.83 23.10
CA LEU A 91 -10.42 11.60 24.54
C LEU A 91 -11.79 11.61 25.20
N GLN A 92 -12.76 12.39 24.74
CA GLN A 92 -14.11 12.44 25.30
C GLN A 92 -14.93 11.22 24.88
N LYS A 93 -14.80 10.75 23.63
CA LYS A 93 -15.35 9.47 23.16
C LYS A 93 -14.67 8.30 23.87
N GLY A 94 -13.35 8.35 24.01
CA GLY A 94 -12.56 7.42 24.80
C GLY A 94 -12.95 7.44 26.28
N ALA A 95 -13.23 8.61 26.85
CA ALA A 95 -13.68 8.79 28.24
C ALA A 95 -15.12 8.33 28.43
N ARG A 96 -16.01 8.49 27.45
CA ARG A 96 -17.35 7.87 27.46
C ARG A 96 -17.24 6.35 27.39
N GLN A 97 -16.41 5.81 26.51
CA GLN A 97 -16.17 4.37 26.42
C GLN A 97 -15.51 3.84 27.71
N LEU A 98 -14.55 4.56 28.27
CA LEU A 98 -13.94 4.26 29.57
C LEU A 98 -14.97 4.36 30.70
N LYS A 99 -15.88 5.34 30.68
CA LYS A 99 -16.97 5.45 31.65
C LYS A 99 -17.94 4.27 31.54
N VAL A 100 -18.33 3.87 30.32
CA VAL A 100 -19.17 2.70 30.09
C VAL A 100 -18.44 1.43 30.54
N ALA A 101 -17.15 1.30 30.23
CA ALA A 101 -16.31 0.20 30.69
C ALA A 101 -16.15 0.19 32.23
N LEU A 102 -15.99 1.35 32.88
CA LEU A 102 -15.91 1.49 34.33
C LEU A 102 -17.23 1.20 35.02
N VAL A 103 -18.37 1.58 34.42
CA VAL A 103 -19.70 1.23 34.95
C VAL A 103 -19.98 -0.26 34.77
N ALA A 104 -19.59 -0.84 33.62
CA ALA A 104 -19.68 -2.28 33.39
C ALA A 104 -18.76 -3.04 34.36
N PHE A 105 -17.55 -2.54 34.57
CA PHE A 105 -16.59 -3.08 35.55
C PHE A 105 -17.13 -2.94 36.97
N TYR A 106 -17.72 -1.81 37.35
CA TYR A 106 -18.33 -1.61 38.67
C TYR A 106 -19.52 -2.56 38.89
N LYS A 107 -20.38 -2.75 37.88
CA LYS A 107 -21.47 -3.73 37.95
C LYS A 107 -20.95 -5.16 38.04
N PHE A 108 -19.88 -5.46 37.31
CA PHE A 108 -19.17 -6.73 37.40
C PHE A 108 -18.61 -6.95 38.83
N GLN A 109 -17.95 -5.94 39.40
CA GLN A 109 -17.46 -5.90 40.79
C GLN A 109 -18.57 -6.15 41.83
N LEU A 110 -19.75 -5.58 41.63
CA LEU A 110 -20.91 -5.82 42.49
C LEU A 110 -21.54 -7.21 42.29
N SER A 111 -21.32 -7.86 41.14
CA SER A 111 -21.83 -9.20 40.86
C SER A 111 -20.90 -10.34 41.30
N LEU A 112 -19.66 -10.01 41.67
CA LEU A 112 -18.66 -10.98 42.11
C LEU A 112 -19.03 -11.56 43.48
N THR A 113 -18.94 -12.88 43.63
CA THR A 113 -19.15 -13.54 44.92
C THR A 113 -17.99 -13.22 45.89
N PRO A 114 -18.17 -13.36 47.21
CA PRO A 114 -17.11 -13.07 48.18
C PRO A 114 -15.80 -13.84 47.93
N THR A 115 -15.90 -15.04 47.37
CA THR A 115 -14.75 -15.86 46.95
C THR A 115 -14.00 -15.27 45.76
N GLU A 116 -14.70 -14.67 44.82
CA GLU A 116 -14.09 -14.04 43.64
C GLU A 116 -13.47 -12.69 43.99
N VAL A 117 -14.10 -11.91 44.90
CA VAL A 117 -13.51 -10.68 45.46
C VAL A 117 -12.21 -10.98 46.20
N LEU A 118 -12.16 -12.07 46.98
CA LEU A 118 -10.92 -12.52 47.62
C LEU A 118 -9.85 -12.88 46.58
N GLY A 119 -10.25 -13.50 45.46
CA GLY A 119 -9.39 -13.78 44.31
C GLY A 119 -8.83 -12.51 43.69
N GLU A 120 -9.63 -11.47 43.49
CA GLU A 120 -9.18 -10.19 42.95
C GLU A 120 -8.25 -9.43 43.90
N VAL A 121 -8.53 -9.44 45.22
CA VAL A 121 -7.63 -8.86 46.22
C VAL A 121 -6.29 -9.61 46.24
N ALA A 122 -6.30 -10.93 46.09
CA ALA A 122 -5.09 -11.73 45.96
C ALA A 122 -4.31 -11.38 44.68
N ILE A 123 -5.00 -11.18 43.55
CA ILE A 123 -4.40 -10.78 42.27
C ILE A 123 -3.82 -9.36 42.34
N LEU A 124 -4.55 -8.40 42.93
CA LEU A 124 -4.06 -7.03 43.16
C LEU A 124 -2.85 -7.02 44.10
N GLY A 125 -2.91 -7.78 45.18
CA GLY A 125 -1.78 -8.01 46.08
C GLY A 125 -0.57 -8.61 45.36
N PHE A 126 -0.79 -9.57 44.46
CA PHE A 126 0.24 -10.15 43.61
C PHE A 126 0.85 -9.14 42.64
N PHE A 127 0.06 -8.27 42.01
CA PHE A 127 0.57 -7.22 41.11
C PHE A 127 1.35 -6.13 41.85
N VAL A 128 0.86 -5.69 43.03
CA VAL A 128 1.59 -4.76 43.90
C VAL A 128 2.89 -5.42 44.36
N GLY A 129 2.83 -6.69 44.76
CA GLY A 129 3.99 -7.52 45.06
C GLY A 129 4.98 -7.58 43.89
N LEU A 130 4.52 -7.84 42.67
CA LEU A 130 5.34 -7.84 41.45
C LEU A 130 5.95 -6.46 41.14
N TYR A 131 5.24 -5.36 41.39
CA TYR A 131 5.77 -4.01 41.20
C TYR A 131 6.88 -3.70 42.20
N TYR A 132 6.67 -3.99 43.48
CA TYR A 132 7.71 -3.84 44.51
C TYR A 132 8.86 -4.81 44.28
N PHE A 133 8.58 -6.04 43.83
CA PHE A 133 9.57 -7.01 43.43
C PHE A 133 10.35 -6.56 42.20
N GLN A 134 9.72 -5.95 41.19
CA GLN A 134 10.39 -5.37 40.03
C GLN A 134 11.27 -4.18 40.42
N LYS A 135 10.78 -3.31 41.32
CA LYS A 135 11.54 -2.17 41.86
C LYS A 135 12.71 -2.64 42.71
N TRP A 136 12.51 -3.69 43.51
CA TRP A 136 13.55 -4.37 44.28
C TRP A 136 14.57 -5.04 43.34
N LEU A 137 14.12 -5.78 42.32
CA LEU A 137 14.97 -6.39 41.28
C LEU A 137 15.80 -5.36 40.52
N ARG A 138 15.25 -4.17 40.21
CA ARG A 138 15.98 -3.05 39.60
C ARG A 138 17.04 -2.46 40.53
N ARG A 139 16.80 -2.44 41.84
CA ARG A 139 17.78 -2.01 42.86
C ARG A 139 18.84 -3.07 43.12
N GLN A 140 18.49 -4.33 43.01
CA GLN A 140 19.43 -5.43 43.10
C GLN A 140 20.31 -5.49 41.85
N THR A 141 21.58 -5.85 42.04
CA THR A 141 22.53 -6.11 40.94
C THR A 141 22.09 -7.22 39.99
N TYR A 142 20.99 -7.92 40.27
CA TYR A 142 20.39 -8.92 39.40
C TYR A 142 19.81 -8.35 38.10
N TRP A 143 19.18 -7.16 38.10
CA TRP A 143 18.70 -6.57 36.84
C TRP A 143 19.86 -6.13 35.94
N SER A 144 20.90 -5.53 36.52
CA SER A 144 22.12 -5.19 35.76
C SER A 144 22.84 -6.45 35.25
N ARG A 145 22.87 -7.54 36.04
CA ARG A 145 23.32 -8.86 35.59
C ARG A 145 22.45 -9.44 34.48
N THR A 146 21.13 -9.30 34.54
CA THR A 146 20.19 -9.80 33.52
C THR A 146 20.27 -9.01 32.22
N VAL A 147 20.40 -7.67 32.31
CA VAL A 147 20.64 -6.81 31.14
C VAL A 147 22.00 -7.09 30.54
N ARG A 148 23.05 -7.29 31.35
CA ARG A 148 24.38 -7.70 30.87
C ARG A 148 24.30 -9.07 30.22
N TRP A 149 23.63 -10.04 30.84
CA TRP A 149 23.39 -11.37 30.27
C TRP A 149 22.60 -11.30 28.95
N TYR A 150 21.55 -10.48 28.86
CA TYR A 150 20.79 -10.28 27.62
C TYR A 150 21.64 -9.62 26.55
N ARG A 151 22.45 -8.60 26.88
CA ARG A 151 23.39 -7.98 25.95
C ARG A 151 24.44 -8.97 25.48
N ASP A 152 24.98 -9.79 26.37
CA ASP A 152 25.96 -10.83 26.03
C ASP A 152 25.32 -11.93 25.17
N LYS A 153 24.08 -12.35 25.46
CA LYS A 153 23.33 -13.30 24.65
C LYS A 153 22.94 -12.72 23.30
N LYS A 154 22.53 -11.45 23.24
CA LYS A 154 22.28 -10.73 21.98
C LYS A 154 23.57 -10.62 21.17
N ALA A 155 24.70 -10.26 21.78
CA ALA A 155 25.99 -10.20 21.10
C ALA A 155 26.41 -11.58 20.57
N LYS A 156 26.27 -12.65 21.37
CA LYS A 156 26.51 -14.03 20.93
C LYS A 156 25.57 -14.44 19.80
N CYS A 157 24.28 -14.11 19.88
CA CYS A 157 23.31 -14.40 18.83
C CYS A 157 23.63 -13.64 17.54
N VAL A 158 23.95 -12.34 17.62
CA VAL A 158 24.41 -11.55 16.47
C VAL A 158 25.69 -12.14 15.89
N GLN A 159 26.66 -12.56 16.71
CA GLN A 159 27.87 -13.23 16.23
C GLN A 159 27.59 -14.58 15.56
N VAL A 160 26.65 -15.37 16.07
CA VAL A 160 26.23 -16.62 15.44
C VAL A 160 25.53 -16.34 14.11
N CYS A 161 24.62 -15.36 14.07
CA CYS A 161 23.96 -14.93 12.85
C CYS A 161 24.95 -14.38 11.82
N THR A 162 25.92 -13.55 12.21
CA THR A 162 26.94 -13.03 11.28
C THR A 162 27.85 -14.15 10.79
N LYS A 163 28.28 -15.08 11.65
CA LYS A 163 29.04 -16.27 11.23
C LYS A 163 28.23 -17.12 10.26
N PHE A 164 26.94 -17.31 10.49
CA PHE A 164 26.06 -18.03 9.57
C PHE A 164 25.93 -17.29 8.24
N VAL A 165 25.65 -15.99 8.24
CA VAL A 165 25.59 -15.15 7.03
C VAL A 165 26.93 -15.19 6.29
N HIS A 166 28.07 -15.19 6.99
CA HIS A 166 29.40 -15.34 6.38
C HIS A 166 29.59 -16.69 5.71
N LYS A 167 29.23 -17.80 6.37
CA LYS A 167 29.25 -19.14 5.74
C LYS A 167 28.34 -19.21 4.52
N VAL A 168 27.14 -18.61 4.60
CA VAL A 168 26.24 -18.49 3.44
C VAL A 168 26.86 -17.62 2.36
N ALA A 169 27.59 -16.56 2.71
CA ALA A 169 28.26 -15.66 1.76
C ALA A 169 29.46 -16.33 1.06
N GLU A 170 30.14 -17.26 1.73
CA GLU A 170 31.18 -18.11 1.14
C GLU A 170 30.61 -19.01 0.02
N VAL A 171 29.39 -19.53 0.20
CA VAL A 171 28.70 -20.34 -0.82
C VAL A 171 28.04 -19.47 -1.89
N SER A 172 27.34 -18.41 -1.49
CA SER A 172 26.64 -17.48 -2.37
C SER A 172 26.45 -16.12 -1.72
N LYS A 173 27.17 -15.12 -2.25
CA LYS A 173 27.05 -13.71 -1.83
C LYS A 173 25.63 -13.17 -2.01
N VAL A 174 24.94 -13.58 -3.08
CA VAL A 174 23.56 -13.15 -3.36
C VAL A 174 22.62 -13.71 -2.30
N LEU A 175 22.76 -15.00 -1.95
CA LEU A 175 21.93 -15.62 -0.91
C LEU A 175 22.15 -14.93 0.44
N ALA A 176 23.40 -14.66 0.81
CA ALA A 176 23.72 -13.98 2.08
C ALA A 176 23.11 -12.58 2.20
N MET A 177 23.12 -11.79 1.11
CA MET A 177 22.45 -10.48 1.08
C MET A 177 20.92 -10.59 1.15
N SER A 178 20.34 -11.61 0.51
CA SER A 178 18.89 -11.84 0.53
C SER A 178 18.38 -12.46 1.83
N LEU A 179 19.26 -13.11 2.61
CA LEU A 179 18.88 -13.95 3.75
C LEU A 179 18.08 -13.20 4.83
N PRO A 180 18.46 -11.99 5.30
CA PRO A 180 17.68 -11.27 6.32
C PRO A 180 16.25 -10.98 5.86
N HIS A 181 16.09 -10.75 4.57
CA HIS A 181 14.80 -10.45 3.93
C HIS A 181 13.95 -11.71 3.78
N LEU A 182 14.56 -12.83 3.37
CA LEU A 182 13.90 -14.14 3.33
C LEU A 182 13.48 -14.60 4.74
N VAL A 183 14.30 -14.35 5.77
CA VAL A 183 13.95 -14.65 7.16
C VAL A 183 12.78 -13.79 7.63
N PHE A 184 12.77 -12.49 7.32
CA PHE A 184 11.66 -11.61 7.65
C PHE A 184 10.36 -12.04 6.93
N LEU A 185 10.43 -12.35 5.63
CA LEU A 185 9.28 -12.91 4.88
C LEU A 185 8.80 -14.22 5.49
N GLY A 186 9.72 -15.14 5.75
CA GLY A 186 9.43 -16.42 6.39
C GLY A 186 8.76 -16.23 7.74
N TRP A 187 9.20 -15.26 8.54
CA TRP A 187 8.58 -14.91 9.82
C TRP A 187 7.16 -14.36 9.65
N CYS A 188 6.93 -13.44 8.71
CA CYS A 188 5.59 -12.92 8.44
C CYS A 188 4.63 -14.03 8.00
N VAL A 189 5.08 -14.93 7.11
CA VAL A 189 4.32 -16.09 6.67
C VAL A 189 4.06 -17.06 7.82
N ALA A 190 5.07 -17.35 8.64
CA ALA A 190 4.94 -18.22 9.81
C ALA A 190 3.93 -17.67 10.83
N VAL A 191 4.00 -16.38 11.18
CA VAL A 191 3.02 -15.74 12.08
C VAL A 191 1.60 -15.88 11.53
N ARG A 192 1.41 -15.72 10.22
CA ARG A 192 0.10 -15.89 9.57
C ARG A 192 -0.39 -17.34 9.61
N ILE A 193 0.49 -18.31 9.37
CA ILE A 193 0.16 -19.75 9.39
C ILE A 193 -0.19 -20.19 10.82
N VAL A 194 0.58 -19.75 11.81
CA VAL A 194 0.39 -20.15 13.21
C VAL A 194 -0.79 -19.42 13.85
N PHE A 195 -0.98 -18.14 13.55
CA PHE A 195 -2.02 -17.31 14.16
C PHE A 195 -2.96 -16.67 13.12
N PRO A 196 -3.66 -17.46 12.28
CA PRO A 196 -4.45 -16.93 11.20
C PRO A 196 -5.65 -16.10 11.68
N SER A 197 -6.25 -16.49 12.81
CA SER A 197 -7.34 -15.77 13.46
C SER A 197 -6.88 -14.42 14.01
N LEU A 198 -5.70 -14.36 14.64
CA LEU A 198 -5.14 -13.12 15.18
C LEU A 198 -4.87 -12.10 14.06
N VAL A 199 -4.24 -12.53 12.95
CA VAL A 199 -3.94 -11.63 11.83
C VAL A 199 -5.24 -11.10 11.23
N ARG A 200 -6.24 -11.96 11.01
CA ARG A 200 -7.56 -11.53 10.52
C ARG A 200 -8.27 -10.59 11.49
N TRP A 201 -8.24 -10.88 12.78
CA TRP A 201 -8.82 -10.03 13.82
C TRP A 201 -8.16 -8.66 13.86
N VAL A 202 -6.82 -8.60 13.86
CA VAL A 202 -6.07 -7.33 13.78
C VAL A 202 -6.39 -6.58 12.49
N ALA A 203 -6.51 -7.27 11.35
CA ALA A 203 -6.76 -6.62 10.07
C ALA A 203 -8.21 -6.12 9.91
N HIS A 204 -9.20 -6.90 10.35
CA HIS A 204 -10.62 -6.67 10.03
C HIS A 204 -11.45 -6.16 11.20
N ASP A 205 -11.20 -6.65 12.41
CA ASP A 205 -12.06 -6.42 13.58
C ASP A 205 -11.51 -5.30 14.46
N THR A 206 -10.21 -5.03 14.39
CA THR A 206 -9.63 -3.87 15.09
C THR A 206 -9.62 -2.62 14.21
N TYR A 207 -9.66 -1.47 14.86
CA TYR A 207 -9.44 -0.17 14.21
C TYR A 207 -8.02 0.02 13.68
N PHE A 208 -7.13 -0.98 13.80
CA PHE A 208 -5.72 -0.84 13.43
C PHE A 208 -5.54 -0.51 11.96
N THR A 209 -6.22 -1.21 11.04
CA THR A 209 -6.15 -0.91 9.60
C THR A 209 -6.77 0.44 9.26
N ALA A 210 -7.85 0.83 9.93
CA ALA A 210 -8.43 2.16 9.81
C ALA A 210 -7.44 3.25 10.27
N ILE A 211 -6.81 3.07 11.43
CA ILE A 211 -5.79 3.98 11.98
C ILE A 211 -4.57 4.05 11.06
N LEU A 212 -4.08 2.91 10.58
CA LEU A 212 -2.99 2.87 9.60
C LEU A 212 -3.39 3.56 8.29
N SER A 213 -4.63 3.41 7.82
CA SER A 213 -5.07 4.05 6.57
C SER A 213 -5.06 5.58 6.63
N VAL A 214 -5.13 6.17 7.84
CA VAL A 214 -4.96 7.62 8.04
C VAL A 214 -3.51 8.04 7.79
N GLY A 215 -2.54 7.23 8.23
CA GLY A 215 -1.11 7.52 8.06
C GLY A 215 -0.49 7.01 6.75
N TYR A 216 -1.12 6.02 6.11
CA TYR A 216 -0.61 5.33 4.92
C TYR A 216 -1.60 5.46 3.75
N PRO A 217 -1.41 6.47 2.88
CA PRO A 217 -2.28 6.75 1.73
C PRO A 217 -2.46 5.57 0.77
N LEU A 218 -1.43 4.71 0.65
CA LEU A 218 -1.49 3.46 -0.11
C LEU A 218 -2.55 2.51 0.45
N LEU A 219 -2.58 2.32 1.77
CA LEU A 219 -3.56 1.44 2.41
C LEU A 219 -4.97 2.02 2.26
N SER A 220 -5.14 3.33 2.41
CA SER A 220 -6.43 3.99 2.20
C SER A 220 -6.94 3.82 0.75
N THR A 221 -6.05 4.03 -0.22
CA THR A 221 -6.35 3.82 -1.64
C THR A 221 -6.72 2.36 -1.91
N LEU A 222 -5.96 1.41 -1.37
CA LEU A 222 -6.18 -0.02 -1.53
C LEU A 222 -7.55 -0.43 -0.97
N MET A 223 -7.86 -0.04 0.27
CA MET A 223 -9.15 -0.32 0.90
C MET A 223 -10.31 0.29 0.10
N TRP A 224 -10.11 1.49 -0.44
CA TRP A 224 -11.10 2.18 -1.25
C TRP A 224 -11.34 1.51 -2.62
N VAL A 225 -10.27 1.13 -3.34
CA VAL A 225 -10.39 0.41 -4.63
C VAL A 225 -11.09 -0.92 -4.43
N HIS A 226 -10.69 -1.66 -3.39
CA HIS A 226 -11.29 -2.93 -3.04
C HIS A 226 -12.79 -2.80 -2.73
N ALA A 227 -13.18 -1.82 -1.89
CA ALA A 227 -14.59 -1.53 -1.61
C ALA A 227 -15.39 -1.09 -2.84
N SER A 228 -14.73 -0.46 -3.83
CA SER A 228 -15.37 -0.04 -5.08
C SER A 228 -15.58 -1.20 -6.07
N ARG A 229 -14.71 -2.21 -6.06
CA ARG A 229 -14.82 -3.42 -6.89
C ARG A 229 -15.81 -4.43 -6.33
N HIS A 230 -15.89 -4.50 -5.01
CA HIS A 230 -16.82 -5.33 -4.28
C HIS A 230 -17.84 -4.42 -3.58
N PRO A 231 -18.74 -3.76 -4.34
CA PRO A 231 -19.83 -3.02 -3.74
C PRO A 231 -20.58 -4.02 -2.88
N TYR A 232 -20.44 -3.83 -1.56
CA TYR A 232 -20.76 -4.82 -0.55
C TYR A 232 -22.08 -5.55 -0.87
N HIS A 233 -21.99 -6.86 -1.06
CA HIS A 233 -23.14 -7.76 -1.09
C HIS A 233 -23.95 -7.72 0.23
N SER A 234 -23.46 -7.04 1.27
CA SER A 234 -24.08 -6.94 2.59
C SER A 234 -25.31 -6.04 2.66
N GLN A 235 -25.57 -5.17 1.67
CA GLN A 235 -26.87 -4.47 1.64
C GLN A 235 -28.02 -5.46 1.40
N GLY A 236 -27.78 -6.52 0.60
CA GLY A 236 -28.76 -7.57 0.40
C GLY A 236 -29.00 -8.39 1.66
N THR A 237 -27.96 -8.86 2.35
CA THR A 237 -28.15 -9.78 3.49
C THR A 237 -28.65 -9.11 4.76
N ALA A 238 -28.20 -7.88 5.08
CA ALA A 238 -28.68 -7.19 6.27
C ALA A 238 -30.12 -6.67 6.11
N GLU A 239 -30.49 -6.15 4.93
CA GLU A 239 -31.90 -5.81 4.67
C GLU A 239 -32.75 -7.06 4.54
N THR A 240 -32.26 -8.15 3.95
CA THR A 240 -33.05 -9.40 3.88
C THR A 240 -33.20 -10.05 5.26
N GLU A 241 -32.24 -9.97 6.17
CA GLU A 241 -32.41 -10.45 7.54
C GLU A 241 -33.31 -9.54 8.38
N LEU A 242 -33.21 -8.22 8.25
CA LEU A 242 -34.14 -7.29 8.91
C LEU A 242 -35.56 -7.41 8.35
N THR A 243 -35.70 -7.64 7.04
CA THR A 243 -37.02 -7.85 6.40
C THR A 243 -37.56 -9.22 6.76
N LYS A 244 -36.75 -10.28 6.77
CA LYS A 244 -37.17 -11.61 7.26
C LYS A 244 -37.51 -11.60 8.74
N GLU A 245 -36.79 -10.86 9.58
CA GLU A 245 -37.13 -10.77 11.00
C GLU A 245 -38.41 -9.95 11.22
N LYS A 246 -38.63 -8.90 10.41
CA LYS A 246 -39.87 -8.15 10.40
C LYS A 246 -41.05 -9.00 9.91
N ASP A 247 -40.90 -9.70 8.79
CA ASP A 247 -41.91 -10.61 8.26
C ASP A 247 -42.19 -11.76 9.24
N ARG A 248 -41.17 -12.28 9.95
CA ARG A 248 -41.36 -13.32 10.97
C ARG A 248 -42.10 -12.79 12.20
N LYS A 249 -41.90 -11.53 12.58
CA LYS A 249 -42.68 -10.85 13.64
C LYS A 249 -44.12 -10.57 13.18
N ASP A 250 -44.32 -10.13 11.95
CA ASP A 250 -45.65 -9.84 11.40
C ASP A 250 -46.46 -11.13 11.19
N THR A 251 -45.79 -12.23 10.78
CA THR A 251 -46.43 -13.56 10.67
C THR A 251 -46.74 -14.17 12.04
N ALA A 252 -45.87 -13.98 13.04
CA ALA A 252 -46.15 -14.41 14.41
C ALA A 252 -47.29 -13.61 15.06
N ALA A 253 -47.40 -12.30 14.77
CA ALA A 253 -48.51 -11.47 15.23
C ALA A 253 -49.84 -11.87 14.57
N ALA A 254 -49.84 -12.23 13.28
CA ALA A 254 -51.03 -12.71 12.57
C ALA A 254 -51.51 -14.08 13.10
N HIS A 255 -50.59 -14.98 13.46
CA HIS A 255 -50.97 -16.29 14.00
C HIS A 255 -51.61 -16.18 15.39
N ASN A 256 -51.13 -15.26 16.24
CA ASN A 256 -51.73 -15.00 17.56
C ASN A 256 -53.09 -14.29 17.47
N ALA A 257 -53.34 -13.50 16.42
CA ALA A 257 -54.63 -12.85 16.22
C ALA A 257 -55.73 -13.79 15.66
N THR A 258 -55.36 -14.98 15.17
CA THR A 258 -56.31 -15.94 14.58
C THR A 258 -56.78 -17.01 15.57
N GLU A 259 -56.07 -17.21 16.69
CA GLU A 259 -56.49 -18.16 17.74
C GLU A 259 -57.62 -17.63 18.64
N ASP A 260 -57.86 -16.32 18.71
CA ASP A 260 -58.94 -15.73 19.52
C ASP A 260 -60.30 -15.60 18.79
N ALA A 261 -60.41 -16.08 17.54
CA ALA A 261 -61.62 -15.95 16.74
C ALA A 261 -62.36 -17.27 16.44
N THR A 262 -62.14 -18.33 17.21
CA THR A 262 -62.87 -19.61 17.05
C THR A 262 -63.75 -19.93 18.25
N THR A 263 -64.79 -19.13 18.49
CA THR A 263 -66.04 -19.63 19.07
C THR A 263 -67.23 -18.88 18.47
N THR A 264 -68.18 -19.65 17.95
CA THR A 264 -69.57 -19.24 17.61
C THR A 264 -69.78 -18.56 16.24
N SER A 265 -70.19 -19.33 15.22
CA SER A 265 -71.61 -19.40 14.86
C SER A 265 -71.85 -20.26 13.63
N THR A 266 -72.96 -20.99 13.70
CA THR A 266 -73.65 -21.75 12.69
C THR A 266 -74.32 -20.84 11.65
N GLY A 267 -74.29 -21.24 10.37
CA GLY A 267 -75.45 -21.11 9.50
C GLY A 267 -75.32 -20.22 8.24
N SER A 268 -75.80 -20.82 7.15
CA SER A 268 -76.41 -20.20 5.95
C SER A 268 -75.53 -19.89 4.73
N LEU A 269 -75.64 -20.80 3.76
CA LEU A 269 -75.92 -20.57 2.32
C LEU A 269 -75.71 -19.14 1.78
N ARG A 270 -74.97 -19.00 0.66
CA ARG A 270 -75.49 -18.55 -0.68
C ARG A 270 -74.38 -18.25 -1.72
N LYS A 271 -74.36 -19.08 -2.77
CA LYS A 271 -74.25 -18.78 -4.22
C LYS A 271 -73.30 -17.67 -4.79
N ARG A 272 -72.61 -18.11 -5.87
CA ARG A 272 -72.30 -17.47 -7.19
C ARG A 272 -70.89 -16.89 -7.46
N LYS A 273 -70.15 -17.62 -8.33
CA LYS A 273 -69.36 -17.24 -9.54
C LYS A 273 -69.70 -15.86 -10.21
N PRO A 274 -68.98 -15.40 -11.26
CA PRO A 274 -67.53 -15.37 -11.59
C PRO A 274 -67.10 -14.00 -12.24
N SER A 275 -65.96 -13.94 -12.95
CA SER A 275 -65.55 -12.89 -13.94
C SER A 275 -64.89 -11.65 -13.29
N SER A 276 -63.79 -11.05 -13.78
CA SER A 276 -63.44 -10.54 -15.11
C SER A 276 -61.93 -10.21 -15.11
N LYS A 277 -61.10 -10.67 -16.05
CA LYS A 277 -60.80 -10.11 -17.40
C LYS A 277 -60.11 -8.72 -17.40
N ASN A 278 -58.92 -8.72 -18.02
CA ASN A 278 -58.30 -7.71 -18.90
C ASN A 278 -58.06 -6.29 -18.39
N GLN A 279 -56.83 -5.77 -18.53
CA GLN A 279 -56.51 -5.00 -19.76
C GLN A 279 -55.00 -4.70 -19.91
N ILE A 280 -54.51 -5.09 -21.10
CA ILE A 280 -53.38 -4.52 -21.80
C ILE A 280 -53.80 -3.13 -22.30
N THR A 281 -52.96 -2.11 -22.13
CA THR A 281 -52.88 -0.99 -23.08
C THR A 281 -51.47 -0.43 -23.15
N SER A 282 -50.84 -0.71 -24.29
CA SER A 282 -49.86 0.09 -25.00
C SER A 282 -50.42 1.46 -25.41
N SER A 283 -49.62 2.52 -25.34
CA SER A 283 -49.51 3.58 -26.37
C SER A 283 -48.51 4.66 -25.91
N THR A 284 -47.40 4.86 -26.59
CA THR A 284 -47.20 5.83 -27.69
C THR A 284 -46.76 7.21 -27.20
N LYS A 285 -45.44 7.43 -27.28
CA LYS A 285 -44.77 8.59 -27.87
C LYS A 285 -45.67 9.80 -28.21
N THR A 286 -45.50 10.93 -27.54
CA THR A 286 -45.57 12.25 -28.20
C THR A 286 -44.73 13.27 -27.45
N GLU A 287 -43.86 13.91 -28.21
CA GLU A 287 -42.98 15.02 -27.95
C GLU A 287 -43.79 16.33 -28.05
N ASN A 288 -43.70 17.24 -27.06
CA ASN A 288 -43.72 18.69 -27.30
C ASN A 288 -43.49 19.54 -26.03
N THR A 289 -42.33 20.19 -26.01
CA THR A 289 -42.14 21.65 -26.01
C THR A 289 -43.10 22.58 -25.26
N ARG A 290 -42.47 23.35 -24.35
CA ARG A 290 -42.73 24.74 -23.91
C ARG A 290 -43.68 25.05 -22.73
N SER A 291 -43.02 25.55 -21.69
CA SER A 291 -43.30 26.79 -20.94
C SER A 291 -44.72 27.02 -20.38
N SER A 292 -44.83 27.12 -19.06
CA SER A 292 -44.78 28.41 -18.35
C SER A 292 -45.49 28.35 -16.98
N LEU A 293 -45.06 29.25 -16.11
CA LEU A 293 -45.74 29.83 -14.94
C LEU A 293 -46.04 28.98 -13.69
N ALA A 294 -45.29 29.36 -12.64
CA ALA A 294 -45.79 29.78 -11.33
C ALA A 294 -46.68 28.79 -10.54
N SER A 295 -46.06 28.09 -9.59
CA SER A 295 -46.75 27.60 -8.40
C SER A 295 -45.90 27.78 -7.14
N THR A 296 -46.22 28.82 -6.39
CA THR A 296 -46.36 28.86 -4.94
C THR A 296 -45.46 27.93 -4.13
N GLN A 297 -44.29 28.45 -3.74
CA GLN A 297 -43.37 27.83 -2.80
C GLN A 297 -43.82 28.15 -1.36
N ASN A 298 -44.73 27.34 -0.82
CA ASN A 298 -44.97 27.23 0.62
C ASN A 298 -44.46 25.88 1.09
N ARG A 299 -43.24 25.83 1.62
CA ARG A 299 -42.76 24.69 2.39
C ARG A 299 -41.93 25.17 3.58
N ALA A 300 -42.62 25.35 4.69
CA ALA A 300 -42.02 25.34 6.01
C ALA A 300 -41.42 23.93 6.24
N SER A 301 -40.12 23.79 5.97
CA SER A 301 -39.34 22.63 6.38
C SER A 301 -38.57 23.00 7.64
N SER A 302 -39.08 22.47 8.75
CA SER A 302 -38.45 22.38 10.06
C SER A 302 -36.94 22.14 9.98
N THR A 303 -36.20 23.08 10.54
CA THR A 303 -34.77 23.06 10.80
C THR A 303 -34.45 21.97 11.83
N SER A 304 -34.34 20.72 11.38
CA SER A 304 -33.62 19.70 12.15
C SER A 304 -32.14 19.84 11.79
N THR A 305 -31.37 20.46 12.67
CA THR A 305 -29.90 20.47 12.66
C THR A 305 -29.38 19.07 12.99
N GLY A 306 -29.64 18.13 12.09
CA GLY A 306 -29.00 16.82 12.06
C GLY A 306 -27.60 16.97 11.50
N HIS A 307 -26.60 16.70 12.32
CA HIS A 307 -25.20 16.63 11.94
C HIS A 307 -25.03 15.50 10.90
N LYS A 308 -25.20 15.80 9.61
CA LYS A 308 -24.89 14.91 8.48
C LYS A 308 -23.39 14.64 8.50
N SER A 309 -22.98 13.60 9.21
CA SER A 309 -21.65 13.03 9.02
C SER A 309 -21.50 12.58 7.57
N ASN A 310 -20.54 13.19 6.89
CA ASN A 310 -19.92 12.99 5.57
C ASN A 310 -19.92 11.60 4.88
N VAL A 311 -21.00 10.82 4.89
CA VAL A 311 -21.06 9.50 4.23
C VAL A 311 -21.49 9.60 2.76
N GLY A 312 -21.70 10.80 2.21
CA GLY A 312 -22.29 10.99 0.87
C GLY A 312 -21.36 11.47 -0.24
N ALA A 313 -20.04 11.35 -0.13
CA ALA A 313 -19.19 11.58 -1.30
C ALA A 313 -19.48 10.46 -2.30
N THR A 314 -19.98 10.81 -3.49
CA THR A 314 -20.21 9.83 -4.56
C THR A 314 -18.90 9.05 -4.78
N PRO A 315 -18.94 7.72 -4.97
CA PRO A 315 -17.73 6.92 -5.22
C PRO A 315 -16.80 7.56 -6.25
N ASP A 316 -17.39 8.14 -7.30
CA ASP A 316 -16.71 8.88 -8.37
C ASP A 316 -15.86 10.07 -7.90
N ALA A 317 -16.36 10.83 -6.91
CA ALA A 317 -15.63 11.95 -6.34
C ALA A 317 -14.40 11.45 -5.57
N ALA A 318 -14.54 10.32 -4.87
CA ALA A 318 -13.43 9.69 -4.15
C ALA A 318 -12.37 9.09 -5.11
N VAL A 319 -12.78 8.45 -6.22
CA VAL A 319 -11.82 8.00 -7.27
C VAL A 319 -11.03 9.21 -7.76
N GLY A 320 -11.75 10.29 -8.10
CA GLY A 320 -11.18 11.50 -8.66
C GLY A 320 -10.23 12.19 -7.68
N TYR A 321 -10.52 12.11 -6.38
CA TYR A 321 -9.65 12.60 -5.32
C TYR A 321 -8.34 11.83 -5.26
N TRP A 322 -8.40 10.50 -5.05
CA TRP A 322 -7.21 9.67 -4.92
C TRP A 322 -6.34 9.69 -6.17
N LEU A 323 -6.95 9.74 -7.36
CA LEU A 323 -6.19 9.86 -8.60
C LEU A 323 -5.42 11.19 -8.68
N ARG A 324 -6.02 12.31 -8.25
CA ARG A 324 -5.33 13.60 -8.16
C ARG A 324 -4.20 13.58 -7.13
N TYR A 325 -4.42 12.92 -6.00
CA TYR A 325 -3.40 12.71 -4.97
C TYR A 325 -2.19 11.97 -5.55
N TRP A 326 -2.39 10.83 -6.20
CA TRP A 326 -1.29 10.04 -6.76
C TRP A 326 -0.59 10.73 -7.93
N HIS A 327 -1.35 11.40 -8.80
CA HIS A 327 -0.79 12.25 -9.86
C HIS A 327 0.15 13.33 -9.28
N THR A 328 -0.32 13.99 -8.22
CA THR A 328 0.42 15.01 -7.49
C THR A 328 1.67 14.45 -6.82
N TYR A 329 1.54 13.31 -6.14
CA TYR A 329 2.67 12.61 -5.53
C TYR A 329 3.73 12.21 -6.57
N ALA A 330 3.31 11.67 -7.71
CA ALA A 330 4.20 11.27 -8.79
C ALA A 330 4.99 12.45 -9.36
N ILE A 331 4.35 13.59 -9.53
CA ILE A 331 5.01 14.84 -9.97
C ILE A 331 6.11 15.24 -8.98
N VAL A 332 5.82 15.22 -7.67
CA VAL A 332 6.81 15.59 -6.66
C VAL A 332 7.95 14.59 -6.59
N GLN A 333 7.68 13.29 -6.72
CA GLN A 333 8.75 12.28 -6.80
C GLN A 333 9.59 12.44 -8.07
N ALA A 334 8.96 12.69 -9.22
CA ALA A 334 9.66 12.94 -10.48
C ALA A 334 10.58 14.15 -10.35
N PHE A 335 10.07 15.27 -9.82
CA PHE A 335 10.86 16.47 -9.58
C PHE A 335 12.04 16.20 -8.64
N GLY A 336 11.79 15.54 -7.51
CA GLY A 336 12.85 15.15 -6.57
C GLY A 336 13.92 14.29 -7.23
N GLN A 337 13.53 13.31 -8.05
CA GLN A 337 14.48 12.47 -8.78
C GLN A 337 15.25 13.24 -9.87
N PHE A 338 14.60 14.14 -10.61
CA PHE A 338 15.30 14.95 -11.60
C PHE A 338 16.31 15.90 -10.94
N CYS A 339 15.96 16.49 -9.79
CA CYS A 339 16.89 17.28 -9.01
C CYS A 339 18.12 16.46 -8.57
N THR A 340 17.94 15.22 -8.10
CA THR A 340 19.09 14.38 -7.70
C THR A 340 19.92 13.89 -8.89
N MET A 341 19.36 13.86 -10.10
CA MET A 341 20.10 13.51 -11.32
C MET A 341 21.01 14.63 -11.84
N ILE A 342 20.72 15.90 -11.54
CA ILE A 342 21.59 17.01 -11.94
C ILE A 342 22.90 16.89 -11.13
N PRO A 343 24.08 16.72 -11.76
CA PRO A 343 25.31 16.38 -11.06
C PRO A 343 25.67 17.32 -9.90
N ILE A 344 25.40 18.63 -10.06
CA ILE A 344 25.64 19.65 -9.04
C ILE A 344 24.75 19.39 -7.81
N PHE A 345 23.44 19.25 -8.01
CA PHE A 345 22.49 18.99 -6.93
C PHE A 345 22.67 17.61 -6.32
N GLY A 346 22.91 16.57 -7.14
CA GLY A 346 23.19 15.21 -6.67
C GLY A 346 24.42 15.17 -5.77
N ARG A 347 25.52 15.82 -6.17
CA ARG A 347 26.72 15.94 -5.33
C ARG A 347 26.42 16.67 -4.02
N ILE A 348 25.74 17.81 -4.08
CA ILE A 348 25.35 18.55 -2.87
C ILE A 348 24.49 17.69 -1.93
N VAL A 349 23.49 16.98 -2.45
CA VAL A 349 22.60 16.13 -1.65
C VAL A 349 23.36 14.95 -1.01
N THR A 350 24.31 14.36 -1.73
CA THR A 350 25.12 13.24 -1.22
C THR A 350 26.23 13.68 -0.26
N TRP A 351 26.81 14.87 -0.46
CA TRP A 351 27.91 15.38 0.36
C TRP A 351 27.44 15.91 1.71
N TYR A 352 26.26 16.52 1.76
CA TYR A 352 25.74 17.07 3.01
C TYR A 352 24.53 16.25 3.48
N PRO A 353 24.65 15.45 4.56
CA PRO A 353 23.54 14.65 5.09
C PRO A 353 22.34 15.51 5.50
N PHE A 354 22.56 16.80 5.78
CA PHE A 354 21.51 17.78 5.99
C PHE A 354 20.52 17.87 4.83
N PHE A 355 20.96 17.80 3.57
CA PHE A 355 20.04 17.87 2.42
C PHE A 355 19.23 16.58 2.25
N SER A 356 19.80 15.42 2.59
CA SER A 356 19.06 14.16 2.60
C SER A 356 17.95 14.19 3.67
N LEU A 357 18.27 14.68 4.87
CA LEU A 357 17.30 14.93 5.94
C LEU A 357 16.24 15.93 5.48
N LEU A 358 16.64 17.08 4.92
CA LEU A 358 15.74 18.10 4.41
C LEU A 358 14.84 17.56 3.30
N ALA A 359 15.34 16.71 2.41
CA ALA A 359 14.51 16.09 1.37
C ALA A 359 13.43 15.16 1.97
N GLY A 360 13.77 14.42 3.03
CA GLY A 360 12.81 13.64 3.81
C GLY A 360 11.75 14.53 4.47
N GLU A 361 12.19 15.59 5.15
CA GLU A 361 11.31 16.55 5.81
C GLU A 361 10.44 17.32 4.80
N MET A 362 10.96 17.70 3.64
CA MET A 362 10.18 18.37 2.59
C MET A 362 9.11 17.45 2.01
N LYS A 363 9.37 16.14 1.89
CA LYS A 363 8.32 15.16 1.55
C LYS A 363 7.25 15.10 2.63
N LEU A 364 7.64 15.08 3.91
CA LEU A 364 6.70 15.12 5.03
C LEU A 364 5.87 16.41 5.02
N LEU A 365 6.52 17.57 4.92
CA LEU A 365 5.87 18.88 4.82
C LEU A 365 4.92 18.97 3.63
N PHE A 366 5.30 18.38 2.50
CA PHE A 366 4.43 18.28 1.34
C PHE A 366 3.17 17.47 1.65
N PHE A 367 3.29 16.32 2.32
CA PHE A 367 2.13 15.54 2.73
C PHE A 367 1.28 16.24 3.78
N VAL A 368 1.91 16.88 4.76
CA VAL A 368 1.22 17.67 5.78
C VAL A 368 0.50 18.85 5.13
N TRP A 369 1.10 19.50 4.14
CA TRP A 369 0.44 20.54 3.35
C TRP A 369 -0.74 19.97 2.58
N LEU A 370 -0.56 18.85 1.87
CA LEU A 370 -1.60 18.26 1.04
C LEU A 370 -2.81 17.83 1.89
N PHE A 371 -2.60 17.02 2.92
CA PHE A 371 -3.69 16.53 3.79
C PHE A 371 -4.18 17.59 4.78
N GLY A 372 -3.26 18.36 5.38
CA GLY A 372 -3.59 19.36 6.37
C GLY A 372 -4.37 20.53 5.78
N MET A 373 -3.94 21.08 4.64
CA MET A 373 -4.69 22.15 3.98
C MET A 373 -6.01 21.66 3.40
N GLU A 374 -6.06 20.44 2.88
CA GLU A 374 -7.33 19.90 2.40
C GLU A 374 -8.33 19.72 3.54
N TYR A 375 -7.90 19.20 4.68
CA TYR A 375 -8.73 19.10 5.87
C TYR A 375 -9.21 20.47 6.39
N MET A 376 -8.33 21.48 6.37
CA MET A 376 -8.66 22.86 6.73
C MET A 376 -9.71 23.47 5.82
N LEU A 377 -9.45 23.40 4.51
CA LEU A 377 -10.27 24.00 3.47
C LEU A 377 -11.61 23.28 3.32
N TYR A 378 -11.66 21.98 3.63
CA TYR A 378 -12.90 21.21 3.62
C TYR A 378 -13.92 21.75 4.63
N ASN A 379 -13.47 22.20 5.80
CA ASN A 379 -14.34 22.75 6.85
C ASN A 379 -14.65 24.24 6.67
N THR A 380 -14.01 24.91 5.72
CA THR A 380 -14.25 26.33 5.44
C THR A 380 -15.48 26.42 4.53
N PRO A 381 -16.43 27.37 4.77
CA PRO A 381 -17.55 27.61 3.85
C PRO A 381 -17.03 27.76 2.42
N LYS A 382 -17.77 27.17 1.46
CA LYS A 382 -17.36 27.00 0.06
C LYS A 382 -17.34 28.32 -0.72
N ASP A 383 -16.55 29.28 -0.27
CA ASP A 383 -16.15 30.38 -1.10
C ASP A 383 -15.35 29.80 -2.27
N THR A 384 -15.73 30.18 -3.49
CA THR A 384 -15.19 29.64 -4.74
C THR A 384 -13.66 29.74 -4.80
N PHE A 385 -13.09 30.75 -4.15
CA PHE A 385 -11.65 30.96 -4.04
C PHE A 385 -10.94 29.87 -3.21
N MET A 386 -11.46 29.53 -2.03
CA MET A 386 -10.84 28.54 -1.14
C MET A 386 -10.90 27.12 -1.74
N ALA A 387 -11.99 26.80 -2.44
CA ALA A 387 -12.09 25.55 -3.19
C ALA A 387 -11.04 25.46 -4.31
N GLN A 388 -10.72 26.58 -4.97
CA GLN A 388 -9.65 26.65 -5.98
C GLN A 388 -8.25 26.58 -5.37
N ALA A 389 -8.08 27.04 -4.13
CA ALA A 389 -6.80 27.03 -3.41
C ALA A 389 -6.42 25.65 -2.81
N MET A 390 -7.25 24.61 -3.00
CA MET A 390 -6.88 23.26 -2.55
C MET A 390 -5.56 22.81 -3.21
N PRO A 391 -4.61 22.23 -2.45
CA PRO A 391 -3.31 21.78 -2.97
C PRO A 391 -3.39 20.98 -4.27
N CYS A 392 -4.27 19.97 -4.31
CA CYS A 392 -4.50 19.13 -5.48
C CYS A 392 -5.05 19.91 -6.68
N ASN A 393 -5.85 20.96 -6.46
CA ASN A 393 -6.40 21.80 -7.52
C ASN A 393 -5.33 22.77 -8.06
N LEU A 394 -4.48 23.32 -7.20
CA LEU A 394 -3.34 24.16 -7.60
C LEU A 394 -2.36 23.36 -8.44
N ILE A 395 -1.98 22.16 -7.99
CA ILE A 395 -1.07 21.29 -8.73
C ILE A 395 -1.69 20.86 -10.05
N LYS A 396 -2.99 20.55 -10.05
CA LYS A 396 -3.73 20.27 -11.28
C LYS A 396 -3.71 21.47 -12.25
N ARG A 397 -3.82 22.70 -11.74
CA ARG A 397 -3.88 23.90 -12.57
C ARG A 397 -2.52 24.24 -13.18
N PHE A 398 -1.44 24.11 -12.41
CA PHE A 398 -0.11 24.57 -12.83
C PHE A 398 0.78 23.46 -13.39
N ILE A 399 0.80 22.29 -12.74
CA ILE A 399 1.78 21.25 -13.07
C ILE A 399 1.24 20.24 -14.07
N THR A 400 -0.06 19.90 -14.00
CA THR A 400 -0.65 18.97 -14.99
C THR A 400 -0.47 19.45 -16.43
N PRO A 401 -0.71 20.73 -16.81
CA PRO A 401 -0.47 21.19 -18.17
C PRO A 401 1.00 21.04 -18.59
N MET A 402 1.95 21.36 -17.69
CA MET A 402 3.37 21.19 -17.96
C MET A 402 3.72 19.72 -18.22
N MET A 403 3.20 18.80 -17.39
CA MET A 403 3.43 17.36 -17.55
C MET A 403 2.80 16.82 -18.83
N LEU A 404 1.59 17.27 -19.18
CA LEU A 404 0.95 16.91 -20.44
C LEU A 404 1.75 17.42 -21.63
N VAL A 405 2.25 18.65 -21.61
CA VAL A 405 3.12 19.19 -22.67
C VAL A 405 4.42 18.40 -22.80
N ILE A 406 5.07 18.06 -21.68
CA ILE A 406 6.29 17.23 -21.71
C ILE A 406 5.99 15.85 -22.28
N HIS A 407 4.89 15.23 -21.82
CA HIS A 407 4.48 13.92 -22.29
C HIS A 407 4.14 13.93 -23.79
N ASP A 408 3.34 14.90 -24.23
CA ASP A 408 2.91 15.05 -25.62
C ASP A 408 4.13 15.27 -26.52
N LYS A 409 5.01 16.23 -26.18
CA LYS A 409 6.26 16.48 -26.92
C LYS A 409 7.13 15.24 -27.06
N ILE A 410 7.32 14.47 -25.99
CA ILE A 410 8.16 13.26 -26.02
C ILE A 410 7.46 12.13 -26.80
N SER A 411 6.13 11.99 -26.65
CA SER A 411 5.36 10.98 -27.36
C SER A 411 5.24 11.28 -28.86
N ASP A 412 5.27 12.56 -29.25
CA ASP A 412 5.16 13.03 -30.62
C ASP A 412 6.50 12.98 -31.39
N VAL A 413 7.64 12.77 -30.70
CA VAL A 413 8.92 12.43 -31.35
C VAL A 413 8.73 11.24 -32.31
N VAL A 414 7.85 10.31 -31.94
CA VAL A 414 7.40 9.22 -32.80
C VAL A 414 5.95 9.48 -33.23
N SER A 415 5.79 10.22 -34.34
CA SER A 415 4.48 10.54 -34.91
C SER A 415 3.61 9.29 -35.06
N HIS A 416 2.32 9.39 -34.73
CA HIS A 416 1.35 8.30 -34.87
C HIS A 416 1.37 7.67 -36.27
N ASP A 417 1.45 8.48 -37.32
CA ASP A 417 1.43 8.02 -38.71
C ASP A 417 2.66 7.18 -39.07
N ARG A 418 3.85 7.63 -38.68
CA ARG A 418 5.09 6.84 -38.90
C ARG A 418 5.04 5.55 -38.09
N TRP A 419 4.60 5.59 -36.84
CA TRP A 419 4.47 4.39 -36.01
C TRP A 419 3.50 3.37 -36.61
N GLY A 420 2.33 3.83 -37.03
CA GLY A 420 1.30 3.01 -37.67
C GLY A 420 1.80 2.38 -38.98
N LYS A 421 2.38 3.20 -39.86
CA LYS A 421 2.84 2.72 -41.17
C LYS A 421 4.02 1.76 -41.09
N TRP A 422 5.01 2.04 -40.23
CA TRP A 422 6.25 1.25 -40.22
C TRP A 422 6.19 0.09 -39.24
N VAL A 423 5.77 0.34 -38.00
CA VAL A 423 5.87 -0.67 -36.95
C VAL A 423 4.60 -1.48 -36.83
N MET A 424 3.43 -0.83 -36.77
CA MET A 424 2.16 -1.56 -36.63
C MET A 424 1.83 -2.40 -37.87
N SER A 425 2.01 -1.85 -39.09
CA SER A 425 1.80 -2.60 -40.33
C SER A 425 2.70 -3.83 -40.41
N TYR A 426 4.00 -3.66 -40.14
CA TYR A 426 4.97 -4.76 -40.18
C TYR A 426 4.68 -5.81 -39.10
N ALA A 427 4.45 -5.39 -37.85
CA ALA A 427 4.10 -6.29 -36.77
C ALA A 427 2.80 -7.05 -37.04
N SER A 428 1.78 -6.38 -37.60
CA SER A 428 0.51 -7.01 -37.97
C SER A 428 0.68 -8.08 -39.04
N ASN A 429 1.50 -7.82 -40.06
CA ASN A 429 1.78 -8.79 -41.12
C ASN A 429 2.56 -10.01 -40.58
N VAL A 430 3.60 -9.78 -39.77
CA VAL A 430 4.39 -10.86 -39.17
C VAL A 430 3.54 -11.70 -38.21
N LEU A 431 2.78 -11.06 -37.31
CA LEU A 431 1.87 -11.76 -36.40
C LEU A 431 0.76 -12.47 -37.15
N GLY A 432 0.24 -11.90 -38.25
CA GLY A 432 -0.70 -12.56 -39.13
C GLY A 432 -0.14 -13.84 -39.74
N GLY A 433 1.14 -13.84 -40.14
CA GLY A 433 1.86 -15.04 -40.55
C GLY A 433 1.97 -16.08 -39.41
N PHE A 434 2.26 -15.65 -38.18
CA PHE A 434 2.31 -16.55 -37.03
C PHE A 434 0.95 -17.13 -36.65
N VAL A 435 -0.14 -16.38 -36.82
CA VAL A 435 -1.50 -16.91 -36.64
C VAL A 435 -1.85 -17.89 -37.75
N PHE A 436 -1.45 -17.62 -39.00
CA PHE A 436 -1.64 -18.54 -40.12
C PHE A 436 -0.93 -19.89 -39.87
N ILE A 437 0.29 -19.88 -39.32
CA ILE A 437 1.03 -21.09 -38.93
C ILE A 437 0.51 -21.68 -37.61
N LYS A 438 -0.51 -21.06 -36.96
CA LYS A 438 -1.07 -21.44 -35.65
C LYS A 438 -0.06 -21.43 -34.50
N ILE A 439 1.02 -20.65 -34.61
CA ILE A 439 1.99 -20.44 -33.53
C ILE A 439 1.38 -19.51 -32.47
N VAL A 440 0.62 -18.51 -32.92
CA VAL A 440 0.01 -17.48 -32.08
C VAL A 440 -1.50 -17.50 -32.32
N SER A 441 -2.30 -17.28 -31.27
CA SER A 441 -3.76 -17.13 -31.43
C SER A 441 -4.12 -15.73 -31.92
N GLU A 442 -5.23 -15.56 -32.65
CA GLU A 442 -5.68 -14.23 -33.11
C GLU A 442 -5.86 -13.26 -31.94
N GLN A 443 -6.38 -13.74 -30.81
CA GLN A 443 -6.49 -12.95 -29.58
C GLN A 443 -5.13 -12.47 -29.06
N THR A 444 -4.10 -13.32 -29.12
CA THR A 444 -2.73 -12.93 -28.73
C THR A 444 -2.14 -11.93 -29.71
N LYS A 445 -2.40 -12.06 -31.02
CA LYS A 445 -1.99 -11.07 -32.02
C LYS A 445 -2.61 -9.70 -31.72
N ASP A 446 -3.92 -9.63 -31.52
CA ASP A 446 -4.61 -8.37 -31.22
C ASP A 446 -4.11 -7.74 -29.92
N TRP A 447 -3.86 -8.59 -28.91
CA TRP A 447 -3.25 -8.16 -27.66
C TRP A 447 -1.85 -7.58 -27.86
N VAL A 448 -0.97 -8.25 -28.62
CA VAL A 448 0.39 -7.77 -28.92
C VAL A 448 0.34 -6.47 -29.71
N LEU A 449 -0.55 -6.35 -30.70
CA LEU A 449 -0.71 -5.12 -31.48
C LEU A 449 -1.18 -3.96 -30.61
N HIS A 450 -2.14 -4.19 -29.72
CA HIS A 450 -2.58 -3.19 -28.76
C HIS A 450 -1.44 -2.74 -27.83
N VAL A 451 -0.64 -3.69 -27.32
CA VAL A 451 0.55 -3.40 -26.51
C VAL A 451 1.58 -2.59 -27.31
N LEU A 452 1.84 -2.94 -28.58
CA LEU A 452 2.75 -2.19 -29.46
C LEU A 452 2.26 -0.77 -29.73
N GLN A 453 0.95 -0.57 -29.91
CA GLN A 453 0.35 0.74 -30.09
C GLN A 453 0.54 1.61 -28.84
N GLU A 454 0.34 1.05 -27.66
CA GLU A 454 0.59 1.74 -26.40
C GLU A 454 2.08 1.94 -26.11
N ALA A 455 2.95 1.01 -26.53
CA ALA A 455 4.39 1.06 -26.29
C ALA A 455 5.06 2.27 -26.96
N ARG A 456 4.42 2.87 -27.97
CA ARG A 456 4.91 4.07 -28.66
C ARG A 456 5.36 5.17 -27.70
N VAL A 457 4.61 5.41 -26.62
CA VAL A 457 4.94 6.47 -25.64
C VAL A 457 6.18 6.16 -24.79
N VAL A 458 6.61 4.90 -24.79
CA VAL A 458 7.75 4.40 -24.01
C VAL A 458 9.02 4.31 -24.85
N ILE A 459 8.94 4.43 -26.18
CA ILE A 459 10.09 4.22 -27.08
C ILE A 459 11.14 5.31 -26.94
N ALA A 460 10.73 6.57 -26.92
CA ALA A 460 11.69 7.66 -26.73
C ALA A 460 12.45 7.51 -25.39
N PRO A 461 11.77 7.21 -24.26
CA PRO A 461 12.44 6.78 -23.03
C PRO A 461 13.26 5.49 -23.16
N ALA A 462 12.87 4.53 -24.00
CA ALA A 462 13.63 3.30 -24.18
C ALA A 462 14.97 3.55 -24.88
N ILE A 463 15.06 4.56 -25.75
CA ILE A 463 16.34 4.98 -26.35
C ILE A 463 17.33 5.43 -25.27
N THR A 464 16.85 6.02 -24.17
CA THR A 464 17.74 6.45 -23.08
C THR A 464 18.41 5.28 -22.35
N LEU A 465 17.88 4.06 -22.47
CA LEU A 465 18.53 2.85 -21.96
C LEU A 465 19.84 2.55 -22.68
N LEU A 466 19.99 3.00 -23.92
CA LEU A 466 21.25 2.83 -24.67
C LEU A 466 22.30 3.87 -24.25
N MET A 467 21.91 4.86 -23.46
CA MET A 467 22.78 5.96 -23.03
C MET A 467 23.26 5.75 -21.59
N PRO A 468 24.54 5.98 -21.29
CA PRO A 468 25.10 5.70 -19.97
C PRO A 468 24.62 6.66 -18.88
N GLY A 469 24.61 6.17 -17.64
CA GLY A 469 24.50 6.99 -16.44
C GLY A 469 23.16 7.71 -16.29
N PHE A 470 23.21 9.04 -16.21
CA PHE A 470 22.06 9.87 -15.85
C PHE A 470 20.90 9.80 -16.85
N ILE A 471 21.19 9.55 -18.14
CA ILE A 471 20.17 9.52 -19.19
C ILE A 471 19.31 8.26 -19.06
N THR A 472 19.92 7.11 -18.74
CA THR A 472 19.16 5.89 -18.39
C THR A 472 18.22 6.16 -17.21
N SER A 473 18.72 6.81 -16.15
CA SER A 473 17.90 7.15 -14.98
C SER A 473 16.74 8.07 -15.32
N PHE A 474 16.93 9.03 -16.25
CA PHE A 474 15.86 9.89 -16.74
C PHE A 474 14.75 9.07 -17.42
N GLY A 475 15.09 8.11 -18.28
CA GLY A 475 14.11 7.21 -18.90
C GLY A 475 13.31 6.41 -17.88
N VAL A 476 13.99 5.88 -16.85
CA VAL A 476 13.34 5.17 -15.75
C VAL A 476 12.36 6.10 -15.02
N ALA A 477 12.78 7.29 -14.61
CA ALA A 477 11.92 8.25 -13.93
C ALA A 477 10.73 8.71 -14.80
N TYR A 478 10.96 8.89 -16.10
CA TYR A 478 9.92 9.26 -17.05
C TYR A 478 8.83 8.18 -17.12
N VAL A 479 9.20 6.92 -17.28
CA VAL A 479 8.25 5.80 -17.33
C VAL A 479 7.59 5.56 -15.96
N GLN A 480 8.34 5.73 -14.87
CA GLN A 480 7.83 5.53 -13.52
C GLN A 480 6.78 6.55 -13.10
N TYR A 481 6.99 7.83 -13.45
CA TYR A 481 6.19 8.93 -12.92
C TYR A 481 5.46 9.76 -13.97
N ILE A 482 6.10 10.10 -15.10
CA ILE A 482 5.51 11.02 -16.08
C ILE A 482 4.44 10.31 -16.92
N VAL A 483 4.75 9.15 -17.51
CA VAL A 483 3.78 8.41 -18.35
C VAL A 483 2.48 8.10 -17.60
N PRO A 484 2.51 7.52 -16.39
CA PRO A 484 1.29 7.17 -15.67
C PRO A 484 0.59 8.39 -15.12
N SER A 485 1.32 9.46 -14.78
CA SER A 485 0.75 10.74 -14.36
C SER A 485 -0.02 11.41 -15.50
N ALA A 486 0.55 11.44 -16.72
CA ALA A 486 -0.12 11.95 -17.91
C ALA A 486 -1.34 11.10 -18.29
N LYS A 487 -1.20 9.76 -18.27
CA LYS A 487 -2.32 8.83 -18.51
C LYS A 487 -3.44 8.99 -17.46
N SER A 488 -3.09 9.13 -16.19
CA SER A 488 -4.04 9.41 -15.09
C SER A 488 -4.78 10.74 -15.29
N ALA A 489 -4.09 11.78 -15.78
CA ALA A 489 -4.71 13.08 -16.05
C ALA A 489 -5.65 13.05 -17.26
N LYS A 490 -5.33 12.24 -18.28
CA LYS A 490 -6.14 12.04 -19.49
C LYS A 490 -7.29 11.04 -19.28
N ALA A 491 -7.31 10.29 -18.18
CA ALA A 491 -8.30 9.26 -17.92
C ALA A 491 -9.74 9.84 -17.84
N LYS A 492 -10.54 9.56 -18.87
CA LYS A 492 -11.98 9.86 -18.92
C LYS A 492 -12.79 8.65 -18.47
N GLY A 493 -13.93 8.89 -17.82
CA GLY A 493 -14.78 7.85 -17.26
C GLY A 493 -14.27 7.28 -15.94
N ASN A 494 -15.14 6.62 -15.17
CA ASN A 494 -14.79 6.08 -13.86
C ASN A 494 -13.96 4.80 -13.96
N GLU A 495 -14.22 3.97 -14.96
CA GLU A 495 -13.50 2.70 -15.17
C GLU A 495 -12.00 2.92 -15.41
N ASN A 496 -11.64 3.83 -16.32
CA ASN A 496 -10.24 4.13 -16.59
C ASN A 496 -9.54 4.76 -15.38
N LYS A 497 -10.24 5.65 -14.64
CA LYS A 497 -9.70 6.22 -13.41
C LYS A 497 -9.43 5.15 -12.36
N LEU A 498 -10.31 4.16 -12.23
CA LEU A 498 -10.12 3.03 -11.32
C LEU A 498 -8.89 2.19 -11.73
N VAL A 499 -8.73 1.92 -13.03
CA VAL A 499 -7.53 1.22 -13.54
C VAL A 499 -6.25 1.99 -13.22
N TYR A 500 -6.20 3.30 -13.43
CA TYR A 500 -4.99 4.05 -13.06
C TYR A 500 -4.79 4.16 -11.55
N LEU A 501 -5.84 4.03 -10.75
CA LEU A 501 -5.68 3.93 -9.31
C LEU A 501 -5.08 2.59 -8.87
N GLN A 502 -5.50 1.49 -9.52
CA GLN A 502 -4.86 0.18 -9.40
C GLN A 502 -3.39 0.23 -9.82
N TYR A 503 -3.07 0.97 -10.89
CA TYR A 503 -1.67 1.21 -11.29
C TYR A 503 -0.86 1.81 -10.16
N TRP A 504 -1.34 2.86 -9.49
CA TRP A 504 -0.59 3.49 -8.40
C TRP A 504 -0.36 2.55 -7.22
N ILE A 505 -1.34 1.71 -6.89
CA ILE A 505 -1.17 0.66 -5.88
C ILE A 505 -0.08 -0.32 -6.29
N LEU A 506 -0.14 -0.84 -7.52
CA LEU A 506 0.86 -1.79 -8.04
C LEU A 506 2.24 -1.15 -8.14
N ASN A 507 2.32 0.10 -8.59
CA ASN A 507 3.56 0.85 -8.70
C ASN A 507 4.19 1.04 -7.31
N CYS A 508 3.42 1.39 -6.29
CA CYS A 508 3.93 1.48 -4.92
C CYS A 508 4.39 0.13 -4.37
N ALA A 509 3.62 -0.94 -4.59
CA ALA A 509 4.00 -2.29 -4.19
C ALA A 509 5.30 -2.72 -4.89
N LEU A 510 5.40 -2.48 -6.19
CA LEU A 510 6.57 -2.79 -7.00
C LEU A 510 7.78 -1.94 -6.59
N CYS A 511 7.63 -0.63 -6.40
CA CYS A 511 8.71 0.24 -5.95
C CYS A 511 9.19 -0.14 -4.54
N GLY A 512 8.28 -0.53 -3.65
CA GLY A 512 8.61 -1.07 -2.35
C GLY A 512 9.46 -2.34 -2.48
N LEU A 513 9.01 -3.28 -3.31
CA LEU A 513 9.75 -4.51 -3.64
C LEU A 513 11.15 -4.20 -4.21
N LEU A 514 11.24 -3.31 -5.21
CA LEU A 514 12.51 -2.91 -5.83
C LEU A 514 13.43 -2.19 -4.85
N SER A 515 12.89 -1.35 -3.97
CA SER A 515 13.68 -0.69 -2.93
C SER A 515 14.25 -1.69 -1.92
N TRP A 516 13.49 -2.76 -1.65
CA TRP A 516 13.93 -3.84 -0.78
C TRP A 516 15.05 -4.67 -1.43
N PHE A 517 14.95 -4.90 -2.73
CA PHE A 517 15.98 -5.58 -3.51
C PHE A 517 17.09 -4.65 -4.01
N ALA A 518 17.09 -3.36 -3.67
CA ALA A 518 18.03 -2.38 -4.23
C ALA A 518 19.50 -2.80 -4.02
N GLY A 519 19.81 -3.38 -2.85
CA GLY A 519 21.14 -3.89 -2.55
C GLY A 519 21.58 -5.02 -3.48
N ILE A 520 20.65 -5.91 -3.91
CA ILE A 520 20.92 -7.00 -4.85
C ILE A 520 20.92 -6.49 -6.30
N LEU A 521 19.96 -5.64 -6.65
CA LEU A 521 19.82 -5.05 -7.98
C LEU A 521 21.03 -4.19 -8.36
N TRP A 522 21.68 -3.54 -7.40
CA TRP A 522 22.91 -2.79 -7.64
C TRP A 522 24.04 -3.65 -8.24
N TRP A 523 24.09 -4.95 -7.95
CA TRP A 523 25.12 -5.86 -8.49
C TRP A 523 24.82 -6.39 -9.89
N ILE A 524 23.55 -6.35 -10.29
CA ILE A 524 23.12 -6.89 -11.58
C ILE A 524 23.39 -5.82 -12.65
N PRO A 525 24.29 -6.07 -13.62
CA PRO A 525 24.44 -5.15 -14.74
C PRO A 525 23.10 -5.03 -15.45
N PHE A 526 22.76 -3.82 -15.90
CA PHE A 526 21.46 -3.52 -16.52
C PHE A 526 20.25 -3.64 -15.58
N SER A 527 20.42 -3.56 -14.26
CA SER A 527 19.28 -3.53 -13.33
C SER A 527 18.31 -2.39 -13.60
N ASN A 528 18.81 -1.21 -13.98
CA ASN A 528 17.97 -0.08 -14.42
C ASN A 528 17.15 -0.41 -15.68
N HIS A 529 17.69 -1.20 -16.62
CA HIS A 529 16.95 -1.66 -17.80
C HIS A 529 15.84 -2.62 -17.41
N ILE A 530 16.11 -3.54 -16.49
CA ILE A 530 15.09 -4.47 -15.96
C ILE A 530 13.98 -3.67 -15.25
N ILE A 531 14.36 -2.70 -14.41
CA ILE A 531 13.40 -1.81 -13.72
C ILE A 531 12.57 -1.03 -14.74
N PHE A 532 13.21 -0.46 -15.77
CA PHE A 532 12.52 0.24 -16.86
C PHE A 532 11.52 -0.68 -17.56
N ILE A 533 11.94 -1.86 -18.00
CA ILE A 533 11.08 -2.81 -18.73
C ILE A 533 9.90 -3.21 -17.86
N LEU A 534 10.14 -3.45 -16.57
CA LEU A 534 9.10 -3.83 -15.61
C LEU A 534 8.07 -2.71 -15.40
N LEU A 535 8.52 -1.46 -15.25
CA LEU A 535 7.65 -0.29 -15.09
C LEU A 535 6.91 0.08 -16.38
N ALA A 536 7.58 -0.07 -17.53
CA ALA A 536 6.98 0.09 -18.85
C ALA A 536 5.86 -0.92 -19.06
N TYR A 537 6.12 -2.18 -18.74
CA TYR A 537 5.14 -3.24 -18.83
C TYR A 537 3.96 -3.02 -17.87
N LEU A 538 4.23 -2.53 -16.66
CA LEU A 538 3.20 -2.19 -15.69
C LEU A 538 2.31 -1.01 -16.14
N SER A 539 2.78 -0.17 -17.08
CA SER A 539 2.03 1.01 -17.55
C SER A 539 0.89 0.69 -18.52
N PHE A 540 0.70 -0.58 -18.90
CA PHE A 540 -0.37 -1.04 -19.78
C PHE A 540 -1.65 -1.39 -18.99
N PRO A 541 -2.84 -0.85 -19.34
CA PRO A 541 -4.11 -1.10 -18.65
C PRO A 541 -4.46 -2.57 -18.43
N GLN A 542 -4.20 -3.43 -19.43
CA GLN A 542 -4.47 -4.87 -19.32
C GLN A 542 -3.53 -5.54 -18.32
N THR A 543 -2.26 -5.16 -18.33
CA THR A 543 -1.28 -5.59 -17.32
C THR A 543 -1.72 -5.14 -15.93
N ILE A 544 -2.13 -3.88 -15.78
CA ILE A 544 -2.59 -3.33 -14.50
C ILE A 544 -3.73 -4.18 -13.93
N ARG A 545 -4.78 -4.45 -14.71
CA ARG A 545 -5.92 -5.28 -14.27
C ARG A 545 -5.46 -6.67 -13.84
N LYS A 546 -4.68 -7.36 -14.68
CA LYS A 546 -4.20 -8.72 -14.43
C LYS A 546 -3.35 -8.82 -13.15
N TYR A 547 -2.41 -7.89 -12.95
CA TYR A 547 -1.53 -7.93 -11.77
C TYR A 547 -2.23 -7.41 -10.52
N TYR A 548 -3.20 -6.49 -10.66
CA TYR A 548 -4.01 -6.05 -9.54
C TYR A 548 -4.92 -7.16 -9.03
N ASP A 549 -5.55 -7.94 -9.92
CA ASP A 549 -6.34 -9.12 -9.52
C ASP A 549 -5.50 -10.13 -8.74
N VAL A 550 -4.25 -10.35 -9.17
CA VAL A 550 -3.30 -11.18 -8.42
C VAL A 550 -3.03 -10.56 -7.05
N LEU A 551 -2.63 -9.29 -6.99
CA LEU A 551 -2.33 -8.62 -5.72
C LEU A 551 -3.52 -8.66 -4.76
N GLU A 552 -4.73 -8.38 -5.26
CA GLU A 552 -5.96 -8.43 -4.48
C GLU A 552 -6.24 -9.83 -3.94
N SER A 553 -6.13 -10.88 -4.78
CA SER A 553 -6.30 -12.27 -4.34
C SER A 553 -5.28 -12.69 -3.27
N GLU A 554 -4.04 -12.22 -3.37
CA GLU A 554 -2.99 -12.44 -2.38
C GLU A 554 -3.38 -11.75 -1.06
N LEU A 555 -3.77 -10.47 -1.12
CA LEU A 555 -4.15 -9.69 0.06
C LEU A 555 -5.40 -10.25 0.76
N ILE A 556 -6.35 -10.82 0.01
CA ILE A 556 -7.50 -11.54 0.56
C ILE A 556 -7.06 -12.84 1.23
N ALA A 557 -6.22 -13.64 0.58
CA ALA A 557 -5.68 -14.88 1.16
C ALA A 557 -4.86 -14.62 2.44
N PHE A 558 -4.07 -13.54 2.45
CA PHE A 558 -3.33 -13.07 3.63
C PHE A 558 -4.25 -12.48 4.71
N GLY A 559 -5.54 -12.30 4.45
CA GLY A 559 -6.51 -11.76 5.41
C GLY A 559 -6.30 -10.27 5.70
N ILE A 560 -5.71 -9.53 4.76
CA ILE A 560 -5.53 -8.08 4.84
C ILE A 560 -6.78 -7.39 4.26
N LEU A 561 -7.29 -7.90 3.14
CA LEU A 561 -8.55 -7.45 2.53
C LEU A 561 -9.68 -8.43 2.83
N LYS A 562 -10.90 -7.92 2.89
CA LYS A 562 -12.10 -8.75 3.04
C LYS A 562 -12.42 -9.39 1.69
N GLY A 563 -13.06 -10.55 1.66
CA GLY A 563 -13.39 -11.21 0.41
C GLY A 563 -13.70 -12.68 0.62
N ASP A 564 -14.06 -13.36 -0.47
CA ASP A 564 -14.26 -14.80 -0.46
C ASP A 564 -12.98 -15.49 -0.01
N THR A 565 -13.11 -16.54 0.81
CA THR A 565 -11.95 -17.22 1.38
C THR A 565 -11.15 -17.92 0.28
N VAL A 566 -10.06 -17.29 -0.15
CA VAL A 566 -9.07 -17.91 -1.03
C VAL A 566 -8.13 -18.75 -0.17
N GLU A 567 -7.97 -20.03 -0.52
CA GLU A 567 -7.02 -20.91 0.16
C GLU A 567 -5.59 -20.41 -0.05
N LEU A 568 -4.77 -20.42 1.01
CA LEU A 568 -3.40 -19.92 0.96
C LEU A 568 -2.56 -20.68 -0.10
N ASN A 569 -2.82 -21.97 -0.29
CA ASN A 569 -2.11 -22.81 -1.26
C ASN A 569 -2.41 -22.43 -2.72
N ASP A 570 -3.51 -21.75 -2.99
CA ASP A 570 -3.87 -21.32 -4.35
C ASP A 570 -3.15 -20.04 -4.78
N THR A 571 -2.61 -19.29 -3.82
CA THR A 571 -1.88 -18.05 -4.08
C THR A 571 -0.62 -18.29 -4.92
N LYS A 572 -0.29 -17.32 -5.80
CA LYS A 572 0.93 -17.37 -6.60
C LYS A 572 2.17 -17.23 -5.72
N THR A 573 2.08 -16.50 -4.62
CA THR A 573 3.18 -16.40 -3.64
C THR A 573 3.47 -17.77 -3.02
N ALA A 574 2.45 -18.50 -2.54
CA ALA A 574 2.66 -19.83 -1.99
C ALA A 574 3.22 -20.80 -3.04
N LYS A 575 2.69 -20.77 -4.27
CA LYS A 575 3.19 -21.59 -5.38
C LYS A 575 4.64 -21.27 -5.74
N LEU A 576 5.02 -19.99 -5.74
CA LEU A 576 6.40 -19.56 -5.96
C LEU A 576 7.32 -20.05 -4.84
N PHE A 577 6.91 -19.90 -3.58
CA PHE A 577 7.67 -20.40 -2.43
C PHE A 577 7.82 -21.92 -2.48
N GLN A 578 6.75 -22.67 -2.77
CA GLN A 578 6.80 -24.12 -2.95
C GLN A 578 7.74 -24.51 -4.10
N ALA A 579 7.69 -23.80 -5.22
CA ALA A 579 8.60 -24.02 -6.34
C ALA A 579 10.06 -23.76 -5.96
N VAL A 580 10.35 -22.68 -5.22
CA VAL A 580 11.71 -22.38 -4.72
C VAL A 580 12.17 -23.44 -3.72
N VAL A 581 11.33 -23.80 -2.75
CA VAL A 581 11.64 -24.82 -1.73
C VAL A 581 11.87 -26.18 -2.38
N SER A 582 11.06 -26.57 -3.36
CA SER A 582 11.21 -27.83 -4.09
C SER A 582 12.49 -27.92 -4.94
N ARG A 583 13.09 -26.77 -5.28
CA ARG A 583 14.35 -26.68 -6.02
C ARG A 583 15.58 -26.61 -5.13
N LEU A 584 15.41 -26.34 -3.84
CA LEU A 584 16.53 -26.39 -2.90
C LEU A 584 16.90 -27.86 -2.69
N PRO A 585 18.20 -28.22 -2.74
CA PRO A 585 18.62 -29.60 -2.53
C PRO A 585 18.13 -30.07 -1.16
N SER A 586 17.22 -31.04 -1.15
CA SER A 586 16.79 -31.68 0.09
C SER A 586 18.00 -32.40 0.65
N GLY A 587 18.60 -31.87 1.71
CA GLY A 587 19.79 -32.43 2.37
C GLY A 587 19.59 -33.83 2.98
N VAL A 588 18.51 -34.52 2.62
CA VAL A 588 18.10 -35.84 3.11
C VAL A 588 18.70 -36.97 2.25
N GLU A 589 19.16 -36.70 1.02
CA GLU A 589 19.56 -37.77 0.10
C GLU A 589 20.95 -38.38 0.37
N ASN A 590 21.73 -37.84 1.31
CA ASN A 590 23.04 -38.38 1.68
C ASN A 590 23.05 -39.31 2.89
N GLN A 591 21.90 -39.57 3.54
CA GLN A 591 21.84 -40.49 4.68
C GLN A 591 21.50 -41.93 4.28
N ALA A 592 20.71 -42.13 3.23
CA ALA A 592 20.32 -43.48 2.80
C ALA A 592 21.46 -44.28 2.14
N THR A 593 22.44 -43.62 1.52
CA THR A 593 23.56 -44.30 0.82
C THR A 593 24.71 -44.71 1.73
N ASN A 594 24.76 -44.22 2.97
CA ASN A 594 25.78 -44.62 3.95
C ASN A 594 25.35 -45.80 4.84
N GLU A 595 24.05 -45.99 5.08
CA GLU A 595 23.59 -47.18 5.81
C GLU A 595 23.69 -48.46 4.96
N SER A 596 23.52 -48.38 3.64
CA SER A 596 23.72 -49.54 2.74
C SER A 596 25.19 -49.93 2.57
N ASN A 597 26.14 -49.02 2.78
CA ASN A 597 27.58 -49.32 2.70
C ASN A 597 28.19 -49.79 4.04
N ILE A 598 27.53 -49.50 5.18
CA ILE A 598 27.95 -50.04 6.48
C ILE A 598 27.44 -51.48 6.66
N ALA A 599 26.29 -51.84 6.10
CA ALA A 599 25.75 -53.20 6.14
C ALA A 599 26.57 -54.22 5.30
N ILE A 600 27.31 -53.78 4.27
CA ILE A 600 28.10 -54.67 3.42
C ILE A 600 29.52 -54.91 3.97
N ARG A 601 29.97 -54.11 4.95
CA ARG A 601 31.34 -54.21 5.50
C ARG A 601 31.44 -54.98 6.83
N SER A 602 30.34 -55.53 7.37
CA SER A 602 30.36 -56.33 8.60
C SER A 602 30.14 -57.84 8.40
N THR A 603 30.19 -58.35 7.17
CA THR A 603 30.10 -59.79 6.88
C THR A 603 31.35 -60.29 6.17
N GLY A 604 32.40 -60.57 6.92
CA GLY A 604 33.59 -61.26 6.43
C GLY A 604 34.63 -61.45 7.54
N SER A 605 35.03 -62.71 7.78
CA SER A 605 35.91 -63.25 8.84
C SER A 605 35.16 -63.48 10.18
N GLU A 606 34.99 -64.68 10.75
CA GLU A 606 35.73 -65.95 10.68
C GLU A 606 34.83 -67.12 11.17
N ASP A 607 34.98 -68.27 10.50
CA ASP A 607 35.02 -69.66 10.98
C ASP A 607 33.94 -70.29 11.90
N ALA A 608 33.21 -71.21 11.26
CA ALA A 608 32.90 -72.61 11.62
C ALA A 608 33.02 -73.08 13.09
N VAL A 609 31.98 -73.82 13.54
CA VAL A 609 32.01 -75.23 14.01
C VAL A 609 30.77 -75.55 14.89
N LEU A 610 30.01 -76.61 14.49
CA LEU A 610 29.20 -77.60 15.27
C LEU A 610 28.26 -77.10 16.41
N GLU A 611 27.09 -77.64 16.72
CA GLU A 611 26.20 -78.71 16.27
C GLU A 611 25.01 -78.69 17.29
N VAL A 612 23.89 -79.34 16.96
CA VAL A 612 22.87 -79.91 17.86
C VAL A 612 22.08 -78.99 18.83
N GLY A 613 20.85 -78.68 18.42
CA GLY A 613 19.67 -79.28 19.05
C GLY A 613 18.93 -78.52 20.16
N SER A 614 17.59 -78.69 20.12
CA SER A 614 16.66 -78.81 21.25
C SER A 614 15.53 -77.76 21.34
N LYS A 615 14.32 -78.30 21.09
CA LYS A 615 13.04 -78.06 21.77
C LYS A 615 12.35 -76.68 21.68
N ARG A 616 11.20 -76.71 20.97
CA ARG A 616 9.83 -76.70 21.53
C ARG A 616 9.57 -75.69 22.65
N SER A 617 8.68 -74.73 22.40
CA SER A 617 7.41 -74.61 23.14
C SER A 617 6.47 -73.58 22.52
N ASP A 618 5.21 -73.98 22.54
CA ASP A 618 3.98 -73.30 22.17
C ASP A 618 3.80 -71.95 22.89
N SER A 619 3.09 -71.02 22.25
CA SER A 619 1.81 -70.56 22.81
C SER A 619 1.02 -69.69 21.82
N ASN A 620 -0.25 -70.07 21.73
CA ASN A 620 -1.40 -69.33 21.20
C ASN A 620 -1.41 -67.84 21.59
N HIS A 621 -1.84 -66.99 20.68
CA HIS A 621 -3.11 -66.29 20.90
C HIS A 621 -3.76 -65.86 19.59
N GLN A 622 -4.95 -66.42 19.41
CA GLN A 622 -5.98 -66.06 18.45
C GLN A 622 -6.80 -64.93 19.07
N GLU A 623 -7.12 -63.89 18.29
CA GLU A 623 -8.39 -63.19 18.39
C GLU A 623 -8.73 -62.53 17.05
N ASP A 624 -9.91 -62.90 16.56
CA ASP A 624 -10.62 -62.38 15.40
C ASP A 624 -10.92 -60.88 15.52
N VAL A 625 -11.28 -60.23 14.40
CA VAL A 625 -12.51 -59.41 14.27
C VAL A 625 -12.58 -58.71 12.89
N SER A 626 -13.55 -59.20 12.10
CA SER A 626 -14.49 -58.50 11.21
C SER A 626 -14.03 -57.49 10.13
N SER A 627 -14.16 -57.93 8.88
CA SER A 627 -15.01 -57.36 7.80
C SER A 627 -15.42 -55.87 7.83
N SER A 628 -15.08 -55.12 6.76
CA SER A 628 -16.04 -54.54 5.79
C SER A 628 -15.32 -53.80 4.65
N PRO A 629 -15.77 -53.91 3.38
CA PRO A 629 -15.18 -53.20 2.25
C PRO A 629 -15.97 -51.91 1.94
N SER A 630 -15.29 -50.76 1.93
CA SER A 630 -15.84 -49.51 1.37
C SER A 630 -15.40 -49.35 -0.08
N THR A 631 -16.37 -49.51 -0.97
CA THR A 631 -16.38 -49.10 -2.39
C THR A 631 -16.05 -47.61 -2.53
N GLU A 632 -14.95 -47.31 -3.24
CA GLU A 632 -14.60 -45.94 -3.64
C GLU A 632 -14.94 -45.72 -5.12
N THR A 633 -16.06 -45.02 -5.35
CA THR A 633 -16.53 -44.57 -6.66
C THR A 633 -15.75 -43.34 -7.13
N LYS A 634 -15.01 -43.48 -8.23
CA LYS A 634 -14.42 -42.38 -9.02
C LYS A 634 -15.51 -41.45 -9.58
N PRO A 635 -15.37 -40.12 -9.51
CA PRO A 635 -16.22 -39.21 -10.26
C PRO A 635 -15.72 -39.04 -11.70
N THR A 636 -16.54 -39.51 -12.64
CA THR A 636 -16.48 -39.23 -14.07
C THR A 636 -16.79 -37.76 -14.33
N LYS A 637 -15.85 -37.05 -14.96
CA LYS A 637 -16.09 -35.71 -15.52
C LYS A 637 -17.05 -35.81 -16.71
N SER A 638 -18.28 -35.36 -16.53
CA SER A 638 -19.23 -35.16 -17.63
C SER A 638 -18.89 -33.89 -18.40
N SER A 639 -18.51 -34.07 -19.66
CA SER A 639 -18.48 -33.04 -20.69
C SER A 639 -19.92 -32.73 -21.12
N SER A 640 -20.34 -31.47 -21.04
CA SER A 640 -21.58 -31.01 -21.66
C SER A 640 -21.41 -29.61 -22.25
N ARG A 641 -21.30 -29.62 -23.58
CA ARG A 641 -22.06 -28.84 -24.57
C ARG A 641 -22.19 -27.32 -24.38
N LEU A 642 -21.62 -26.54 -25.32
CA LEU A 642 -22.28 -26.06 -26.54
C LEU A 642 -23.40 -25.04 -26.26
N HIS A 643 -23.04 -23.75 -26.33
CA HIS A 643 -23.94 -22.73 -26.84
C HIS A 643 -23.21 -21.95 -27.94
N ALA A 644 -23.63 -22.22 -29.17
CA ALA A 644 -23.45 -21.31 -30.29
C ALA A 644 -24.35 -20.08 -30.05
N LYS A 645 -23.82 -18.89 -30.36
CA LYS A 645 -24.66 -17.76 -30.73
C LYS A 645 -24.03 -17.08 -31.94
N ILE A 646 -24.73 -17.27 -33.05
CA ILE A 646 -24.67 -16.49 -34.27
C ILE A 646 -25.39 -15.17 -33.97
N GLU A 647 -24.68 -14.06 -34.11
CA GLU A 647 -25.11 -12.79 -34.74
C GLU A 647 -23.93 -11.82 -34.79
#